data_AF-A0A7W0MD39-F1
#
_entry.id   AF-A0A7W0MD39-F1
#
_cell.length_a   1.000
_cell.length_b   1.000
_cell.length_c   1.000
_cell.angle_alpha   90.00
_cell.angle_beta   90.00
_cell.angle_gamma   90.00
#
_symmetry.space_group_name_H-M   'P 1'
#
loop_
_entity.id
_entity.type
_entity.pdbx_description
1 polymer ?
#
loop_
_entity_poly.entity_id
_entity_poly.type
_entity_poly.pdbx_seq_one_letter_code
_entity_poly.pdbx_strand_id
1 'polypeptide(L)'
;MKRFVSLAVLVLLVTPRLDAADQPNIVVILSDDMGWSDLGCYGGELETPNLDALAKGGLRFTQFYNTARCCPTRASLLTGLYPHQAGVGHMMEDRGHSGYRGDLNDSCVTTAEVLKPAGYGTYAVGKWHVTKHAKPEGPKFNWPVNRGFDHYYGTIHGAGSFFDPSSLTRDDSQISPFADPEYKPETYYYTNAITDHAVKFINEHDKATPDKPLFMYVAHTCAHWPMHALPEDIERFKGKFDTGYGLAREARYERLKKMGMIDPNWELSPQAKDWDDVEAVEWEKRCMEVYAAMIYRMDAGIGEIVTSLKDTGRLDDTLILFMQDNGGCAEDMGRKGNESHPDIPRPEKPTLPPIAAADFINGGSVPNQTRDGYPVRMGTNAMPGPADTYVGYGEGWANVSNTPFRLYKHYVHEGGISTPLIAHWPKGINRHGELEKQPGHLIDVMATCVDIAGATYPMERNGKKITPAEGRSLVPAFKGETIDREAIYWEHEGNRAIRVGDWKLVATSEKGAWELYDLAKDRTEMHDLANKHPEKVKELAAKWDAYAKRANVLPYGGWRGNSDASASFSKKRRFSLDGDAALSREQSPNIAKRGFTVAVTIVKPGRNGVLVSQGGAARGWVLYQQDGTVNFLVRNKDRTRLLSSAPLAAEPKTISATLSKQQLALSVDGKTLVASPAFELVGEMPVDGLEVGRDTKGVIGDYAGPFPFDGKIESVAIELAR
;
A
#
# COMPACT_ATOMS: atom_id res chain seq x y z
N MET A 1 80.07 8.26 -26.74
CA MET A 1 78.97 7.49 -26.11
C MET A 1 78.15 8.43 -25.24
N LYS A 2 76.98 8.91 -25.72
CA LYS A 2 76.04 9.71 -24.93
C LYS A 2 75.02 8.76 -24.30
N ARG A 3 74.98 8.68 -22.97
CA ARG A 3 73.98 7.90 -22.22
C ARG A 3 72.73 8.77 -22.04
N PHE A 4 71.61 8.32 -22.62
CA PHE A 4 70.27 8.81 -22.29
C PHE A 4 69.84 8.18 -20.96
N VAL A 5 69.43 9.00 -20.00
CA VAL A 5 68.73 8.57 -18.78
C VAL A 5 67.25 8.82 -19.03
N SER A 6 66.47 7.75 -19.22
CA SER A 6 65.01 7.82 -19.27
C SER A 6 64.46 7.95 -17.85
N LEU A 7 63.80 9.07 -17.56
CA LEU A 7 63.06 9.30 -16.33
C LEU A 7 61.66 8.68 -16.49
N ALA A 8 61.41 7.56 -15.79
CA ALA A 8 60.09 6.96 -15.72
C ALA A 8 59.23 7.78 -14.74
N VAL A 9 58.23 8.50 -15.25
CA VAL A 9 57.22 9.17 -14.44
C VAL A 9 56.19 8.12 -14.01
N LEU A 10 56.22 7.76 -12.73
CA LEU A 10 55.22 6.91 -12.09
C LEU A 10 53.95 7.76 -11.88
N VAL A 11 52.95 7.59 -12.74
CA VAL A 11 51.62 8.19 -12.53
C VAL A 11 50.92 7.37 -11.44
N LEU A 12 50.99 7.85 -10.20
CA LEU A 12 50.13 7.39 -9.11
C LEU A 12 48.69 7.82 -9.45
N LEU A 13 47.90 6.86 -9.95
CA LEU A 13 46.44 6.95 -9.97
C LEU A 13 45.97 6.98 -8.51
N VAL A 14 45.87 8.18 -7.94
CA VAL A 14 45.09 8.42 -6.72
C VAL A 14 43.64 8.27 -7.15
N THR A 15 43.07 7.07 -6.99
CA THR A 15 41.62 6.93 -6.94
C THR A 15 41.15 7.74 -5.73
N PRO A 16 40.26 8.73 -5.88
CA PRO A 16 39.69 9.37 -4.70
C PRO A 16 39.01 8.26 -3.90
N ARG A 17 39.44 8.05 -2.66
CA ARG A 17 38.53 7.52 -1.66
C ARG A 17 37.39 8.52 -1.64
N LEU A 18 36.21 8.11 -2.07
CA LEU A 18 34.99 8.74 -1.56
C LEU A 18 35.10 8.60 -0.05
N ASP A 19 35.38 9.71 0.64
CA ASP A 19 35.30 9.74 2.09
C ASP A 19 33.89 9.25 2.45
N ALA A 20 33.82 8.20 3.26
CA ALA A 20 32.59 7.63 3.79
C ALA A 20 31.92 8.55 4.84
N ALA A 21 32.17 9.85 4.76
CA ALA A 21 31.70 10.86 5.70
C ALA A 21 30.66 11.73 4.98
N ASP A 22 29.40 11.63 5.43
CA ASP A 22 28.30 12.62 5.36
C ASP A 22 26.91 12.02 5.05
N GLN A 23 26.75 10.69 4.92
CA GLN A 23 25.43 10.06 4.78
C GLN A 23 24.77 9.81 6.15
N PRO A 24 23.57 10.36 6.44
CA PRO A 24 22.89 10.11 7.70
C PRO A 24 22.29 8.71 7.77
N ASN A 25 22.13 8.19 8.99
CA ASN A 25 21.27 7.06 9.25
C ASN A 25 19.80 7.46 9.03
N ILE A 26 18.95 6.50 8.71
CA ILE A 26 17.53 6.74 8.46
C ILE A 26 16.70 5.70 9.20
N VAL A 27 15.77 6.15 10.04
CA VAL A 27 14.80 5.29 10.74
C VAL A 27 13.39 5.77 10.42
N VAL A 28 12.63 4.93 9.73
CA VAL A 28 11.21 5.19 9.40
C VAL A 28 10.35 4.33 10.31
N ILE A 29 9.57 4.97 11.18
CA ILE A 29 8.69 4.36 12.15
C ILE A 29 7.24 4.56 11.70
N LEU A 30 6.49 3.46 11.60
CA LEU A 30 5.10 3.45 11.17
C LEU A 30 4.22 2.77 12.23
N SER A 31 3.19 3.47 12.70
CA SER A 31 2.08 2.87 13.45
C SER A 31 0.93 2.46 12.52
N ASP A 32 0.04 1.61 13.01
CA ASP A 32 -1.04 0.94 12.27
C ASP A 32 -2.38 1.32 12.89
N ASP A 33 -3.30 1.92 12.12
CA ASP A 33 -4.65 2.28 12.59
C ASP A 33 -4.75 3.29 13.75
N MET A 34 -3.66 3.97 14.12
CA MET A 34 -3.71 5.08 15.07
C MET A 34 -4.52 6.26 14.50
N GLY A 35 -5.12 7.12 15.32
CA GLY A 35 -5.76 8.36 14.86
C GLY A 35 -4.87 9.59 14.98
N TRP A 36 -5.19 10.59 14.17
CA TRP A 36 -4.34 11.79 14.01
C TRP A 36 -4.09 12.56 15.31
N SER A 37 -5.07 12.57 16.22
CA SER A 37 -5.01 13.36 17.47
C SER A 37 -4.73 12.53 18.72
N ASP A 38 -4.22 11.30 18.58
CA ASP A 38 -3.99 10.44 19.73
C ASP A 38 -2.71 10.79 20.52
N LEU A 39 -1.66 11.25 19.85
CA LEU A 39 -0.39 11.59 20.51
C LEU A 39 -0.50 12.88 21.34
N GLY A 40 0.24 12.96 22.44
CA GLY A 40 0.32 14.17 23.27
C GLY A 40 0.70 15.42 22.46
N CYS A 41 1.76 15.30 21.64
CA CYS A 41 2.22 16.36 20.76
C CYS A 41 1.30 16.68 19.55
N TYR A 42 0.20 15.92 19.38
CA TYR A 42 -0.90 16.14 18.43
C TYR A 42 -2.25 16.34 19.13
N GLY A 43 -2.27 16.75 20.40
CA GLY A 43 -3.48 17.17 21.11
C GLY A 43 -4.21 16.06 21.89
N GLY A 44 -3.71 14.83 21.85
CA GLY A 44 -4.24 13.71 22.62
C GLY A 44 -3.89 13.79 24.10
N GLU A 45 -4.66 13.06 24.90
CA GLU A 45 -4.45 12.85 26.35
C GLU A 45 -3.55 11.65 26.66
N LEU A 46 -3.11 10.91 25.64
CA LEU A 46 -2.26 9.75 25.80
C LEU A 46 -0.84 10.16 26.20
N GLU A 47 -0.23 9.35 27.06
CA GLU A 47 1.14 9.55 27.52
C GLU A 47 2.11 8.99 26.47
N THR A 48 2.64 9.88 25.61
CA THR A 48 3.62 9.53 24.56
C THR A 48 4.91 10.35 24.70
N PRO A 49 5.61 10.27 25.85
CA PRO A 49 6.71 11.18 26.17
C PRO A 49 7.90 11.10 25.19
N ASN A 50 8.14 9.95 24.55
CA ASN A 50 9.27 9.79 23.64
C ASN A 50 8.99 10.44 22.28
N LEU A 51 7.81 10.23 21.72
CA LEU A 51 7.35 10.93 20.53
C LEU A 51 7.20 12.44 20.78
N ASP A 52 6.74 12.84 21.97
CA ASP A 52 6.68 14.24 22.37
C ASP A 52 8.09 14.87 22.44
N ALA A 53 9.09 14.12 22.93
CA ALA A 53 10.48 14.57 22.95
C ALA A 53 11.07 14.68 21.54
N LEU A 54 10.82 13.71 20.65
CA LEU A 54 11.23 13.78 19.24
C LEU A 54 10.58 14.97 18.53
N ALA A 55 9.29 15.20 18.77
CA ALA A 55 8.56 16.34 18.23
C ALA A 55 9.10 17.67 18.75
N LYS A 56 9.46 17.75 20.05
CA LYS A 56 10.08 18.94 20.64
C LYS A 56 11.49 19.21 20.09
N GLY A 57 12.26 18.16 19.81
CA GLY A 57 13.59 18.26 19.22
C GLY A 57 13.60 18.41 17.70
N GLY A 58 12.48 18.17 17.03
CA GLY A 58 12.35 18.17 15.57
C GLY A 58 11.17 18.99 15.07
N LEU A 59 10.53 18.52 14.00
CA LEU A 59 9.39 19.14 13.34
C LEU A 59 8.13 18.29 13.48
N ARG A 60 6.98 18.95 13.54
CA ARG A 60 5.66 18.32 13.42
C ARG A 60 4.96 18.83 12.17
N PHE A 61 4.66 17.93 11.24
CA PHE A 61 3.84 18.28 10.09
C PHE A 61 2.37 18.22 10.48
N THR A 62 1.69 19.35 10.35
CA THR A 62 0.24 19.43 10.57
C THR A 62 -0.53 18.81 9.40
N GLN A 63 0.05 18.78 8.20
CA GLN A 63 -0.56 18.29 6.96
C GLN A 63 0.33 17.24 6.28
N PHE A 64 0.43 16.04 6.87
CA PHE A 64 1.04 14.88 6.20
C PHE A 64 -0.03 13.84 5.88
N TYR A 65 0.10 13.18 4.73
CA TYR A 65 -0.97 12.37 4.17
C TYR A 65 -0.59 10.92 3.86
N ASN A 66 -1.52 10.03 4.21
CA ASN A 66 -1.50 8.61 3.91
C ASN A 66 -2.53 8.24 2.81
N THR A 67 -2.77 6.95 2.57
CA THR A 67 -3.67 6.46 1.50
C THR A 67 -5.02 5.91 1.97
N ALA A 68 -5.44 6.19 3.21
CA ALA A 68 -6.66 5.73 3.88
C ALA A 68 -6.72 4.23 4.25
N ARG A 69 -5.73 3.41 3.86
CA ARG A 69 -5.67 1.99 4.20
C ARG A 69 -4.24 1.48 4.34
N CYS A 70 -4.04 0.54 5.26
CA CYS A 70 -2.73 0.05 5.69
C CYS A 70 -1.83 -0.45 4.56
N CYS A 71 -2.30 -1.36 3.71
CA CYS A 71 -1.47 -1.97 2.68
C CYS A 71 -1.20 -1.06 1.46
N PRO A 72 -2.17 -0.27 0.93
CA PRO A 72 -1.88 0.82 0.00
C PRO A 72 -0.86 1.84 0.56
N THR A 73 -0.92 2.15 1.86
CA THR A 73 0.02 3.07 2.50
C THR A 73 1.41 2.48 2.51
N ARG A 74 1.57 1.25 2.97
CA ARG A 74 2.88 0.56 3.03
C ARG A 74 3.49 0.45 1.65
N ALA A 75 2.68 0.14 0.63
CA ALA A 75 3.16 0.12 -0.76
C ALA A 75 3.68 1.50 -1.20
N SER A 76 2.97 2.58 -0.86
CA SER A 76 3.37 3.93 -1.22
C SER A 76 4.63 4.39 -0.49
N LEU A 77 4.68 4.13 0.83
CA LEU A 77 5.82 4.46 1.69
C LEU A 77 7.10 3.76 1.23
N LEU A 78 7.01 2.46 0.94
CA LEU A 78 8.18 1.66 0.57
C LEU A 78 8.71 2.02 -0.82
N THR A 79 7.86 2.45 -1.76
CA THR A 79 8.22 2.57 -3.19
C THR A 79 8.27 4.00 -3.73
N GLY A 80 7.75 4.99 -3.00
CA GLY A 80 7.66 6.36 -3.50
C GLY A 80 6.62 6.56 -4.62
N LEU A 81 5.73 5.58 -4.84
CA LEU A 81 4.70 5.58 -5.87
C LEU A 81 3.30 5.62 -5.25
N TYR A 82 2.29 6.01 -6.02
CA TYR A 82 0.90 5.78 -5.62
C TYR A 82 0.58 4.28 -5.61
N PRO A 83 -0.35 3.81 -4.75
CA PRO A 83 -0.49 2.38 -4.46
C PRO A 83 -0.85 1.53 -5.69
N HIS A 84 -1.66 2.09 -6.59
CA HIS A 84 -2.04 1.48 -7.85
C HIS A 84 -0.85 1.28 -8.80
N GLN A 85 0.10 2.23 -8.84
CA GLN A 85 1.31 2.08 -9.64
C GLN A 85 2.22 0.99 -9.07
N ALA A 86 2.19 0.77 -7.76
CA ALA A 86 2.92 -0.30 -7.09
C ALA A 86 2.21 -1.67 -7.15
N GLY A 87 0.97 -1.75 -7.66
CA GLY A 87 0.20 -3.00 -7.78
C GLY A 87 -0.71 -3.33 -6.58
N VAL A 88 -0.80 -2.41 -5.63
CA VAL A 88 -1.43 -2.57 -4.31
C VAL A 88 -2.49 -1.50 -4.06
N GLY A 89 -3.35 -1.23 -5.04
CA GLY A 89 -4.46 -0.26 -4.94
C GLY A 89 -5.59 -0.68 -3.99
N HIS A 90 -5.59 -1.94 -3.55
CA HIS A 90 -6.57 -2.52 -2.62
C HIS A 90 -5.82 -3.43 -1.62
N MET A 91 -6.56 -4.21 -0.84
CA MET A 91 -6.08 -5.33 -0.02
C MET A 91 -5.32 -6.41 -0.83
N MET A 92 -4.73 -7.39 -0.14
CA MET A 92 -3.76 -8.35 -0.68
C MET A 92 -4.36 -9.46 -1.56
N GLU A 93 -5.57 -9.31 -2.09
CA GLU A 93 -6.10 -10.26 -3.06
C GLU A 93 -5.75 -9.86 -4.50
N ASP A 94 -5.49 -10.87 -5.32
CA ASP A 94 -5.35 -10.68 -6.77
C ASP A 94 -6.72 -10.45 -7.41
N ARG A 95 -6.96 -9.23 -7.86
CA ARG A 95 -8.23 -8.80 -8.48
C ARG A 95 -8.14 -8.71 -10.01
N GLY A 96 -7.06 -9.21 -10.61
CA GLY A 96 -6.95 -9.37 -12.07
C GLY A 96 -6.49 -8.13 -12.85
N HIS A 97 -6.50 -6.94 -12.26
CA HIS A 97 -6.04 -5.69 -12.86
C HIS A 97 -4.62 -5.32 -12.37
N SER A 98 -3.82 -4.64 -13.18
CA SER A 98 -2.41 -4.32 -12.87
C SER A 98 -2.24 -3.51 -11.59
N GLY A 99 -3.16 -2.59 -11.31
CA GLY A 99 -3.17 -1.80 -10.08
C GLY A 99 -3.68 -2.53 -8.84
N TYR A 100 -4.24 -3.74 -8.99
CA TYR A 100 -4.94 -4.48 -7.93
C TYR A 100 -4.50 -5.95 -7.88
N ARG A 101 -3.19 -6.22 -7.97
CA ARG A 101 -2.62 -7.58 -7.98
C ARG A 101 -2.43 -8.15 -6.57
N GLY A 102 -2.52 -7.30 -5.55
CA GLY A 102 -2.33 -7.65 -4.14
C GLY A 102 -0.87 -7.95 -3.79
N ASP A 103 0.06 -7.42 -4.59
CA ASP A 103 1.49 -7.68 -4.48
C ASP A 103 2.27 -6.51 -5.10
N LEU A 104 3.44 -6.17 -4.53
CA LEU A 104 4.32 -5.19 -5.17
C LEU A 104 4.79 -5.73 -6.52
N ASN A 105 4.61 -4.93 -7.57
CA ASN A 105 4.95 -5.35 -8.93
C ASN A 105 6.44 -5.16 -9.28
N ASP A 106 6.85 -5.71 -10.43
CA ASP A 106 8.22 -5.60 -10.95
C ASP A 106 8.55 -4.22 -11.55
N SER A 107 7.56 -3.32 -11.63
CA SER A 107 7.73 -1.95 -12.12
C SER A 107 8.03 -0.95 -11.00
N CYS A 108 8.34 -1.44 -9.79
CA CYS A 108 8.77 -0.64 -8.65
C CYS A 108 9.95 -1.28 -7.91
N VAL A 109 10.64 -0.45 -7.14
CA VAL A 109 11.72 -0.82 -6.20
C VAL A 109 11.37 -0.30 -4.82
N THR A 110 11.82 -0.99 -3.77
CA THR A 110 11.69 -0.48 -2.39
C THR A 110 12.80 0.53 -2.07
N THR A 111 12.61 1.30 -1.00
CA THR A 111 13.63 2.19 -0.44
C THR A 111 14.90 1.43 -0.10
N ALA A 112 14.80 0.21 0.46
CA ALA A 112 15.96 -0.63 0.73
C ALA A 112 16.70 -1.05 -0.56
N GLU A 113 15.98 -1.42 -1.63
CA GLU A 113 16.59 -1.74 -2.94
C GLU A 113 17.35 -0.54 -3.53
N VAL A 114 16.94 0.70 -3.23
CA VAL A 114 17.62 1.92 -3.72
C VAL A 114 18.76 2.38 -2.82
N LEU A 115 18.65 2.24 -1.50
CA LEU A 115 19.69 2.67 -0.56
C LEU A 115 20.86 1.68 -0.45
N LYS A 116 20.62 0.38 -0.67
CA LYS A 116 21.66 -0.64 -0.55
C LYS A 116 22.85 -0.43 -1.48
N PRO A 117 22.68 -0.10 -2.79
CA PRO A 117 23.80 0.29 -3.65
C PRO A 117 24.54 1.55 -3.19
N ALA A 118 23.91 2.42 -2.39
CA ALA A 118 24.52 3.62 -1.81
C ALA A 118 25.30 3.34 -0.52
N GLY A 119 25.42 2.07 -0.09
CA GLY A 119 26.27 1.65 1.02
C GLY A 119 25.53 1.36 2.34
N TYR A 120 24.21 1.50 2.37
CA TYR A 120 23.41 1.31 3.58
C TYR A 120 23.32 -0.16 4.01
N GLY A 121 23.43 -0.41 5.32
CA GLY A 121 22.85 -1.61 5.93
C GLY A 121 21.35 -1.45 6.06
N THR A 122 20.57 -2.47 5.69
CA THR A 122 19.11 -2.34 5.54
C THR A 122 18.36 -3.33 6.43
N TYR A 123 17.50 -2.82 7.31
CA TYR A 123 16.81 -3.62 8.32
C TYR A 123 15.32 -3.32 8.32
N ALA A 124 14.50 -4.33 8.57
CA ALA A 124 13.07 -4.15 8.78
C ALA A 124 12.58 -4.94 9.99
N VAL A 125 11.67 -4.36 10.76
CA VAL A 125 10.96 -5.06 11.83
C VAL A 125 9.47 -4.75 11.78
N GLY A 126 8.64 -5.72 12.17
CA GLY A 126 7.19 -5.55 12.28
C GLY A 126 6.38 -5.97 11.03
N LYS A 127 5.28 -5.28 10.74
CA LYS A 127 4.29 -5.69 9.74
C LYS A 127 4.69 -5.29 8.31
N TRP A 128 4.78 -6.29 7.43
CA TRP A 128 5.10 -6.11 6.01
C TRP A 128 3.87 -5.74 5.16
N HIS A 129 2.89 -6.65 5.06
CA HIS A 129 1.56 -6.43 4.48
C HIS A 129 1.50 -5.79 3.07
N VAL A 130 2.40 -6.19 2.18
CA VAL A 130 2.40 -5.77 0.76
C VAL A 130 2.52 -6.95 -0.21
N THR A 131 2.18 -8.16 0.25
CA THR A 131 2.14 -9.38 -0.57
C THR A 131 0.98 -10.29 -0.17
N LYS A 132 0.44 -11.01 -1.16
CA LYS A 132 -0.54 -12.09 -0.98
C LYS A 132 0.10 -13.42 -0.57
N HIS A 133 1.42 -13.55 -0.70
CA HIS A 133 2.14 -14.80 -0.46
C HIS A 133 2.64 -14.91 0.99
N ALA A 134 1.72 -14.92 1.96
CA ALA A 134 2.08 -14.97 3.39
C ALA A 134 2.44 -16.36 3.92
N LYS A 135 2.16 -17.43 3.15
CA LYS A 135 2.46 -18.82 3.54
C LYS A 135 3.91 -19.17 3.28
N PRO A 136 4.58 -19.94 4.15
CA PRO A 136 6.00 -20.24 4.04
C PRO A 136 6.33 -21.14 2.84
N GLU A 137 5.39 -21.97 2.38
CA GLU A 137 5.56 -22.81 1.18
C GLU A 137 5.30 -22.05 -0.13
N GLY A 138 4.83 -20.80 -0.04
CA GLY A 138 4.53 -19.95 -1.19
C GLY A 138 5.77 -19.24 -1.77
N PRO A 139 5.59 -18.53 -2.90
CA PRO A 139 6.62 -17.66 -3.44
C PRO A 139 7.03 -16.57 -2.44
N LYS A 140 8.34 -16.31 -2.29
CA LYS A 140 8.88 -15.33 -1.33
C LYS A 140 9.54 -14.11 -1.98
N PHE A 141 9.43 -13.96 -3.30
CA PHE A 141 10.08 -12.87 -4.05
C PHE A 141 9.69 -11.46 -3.55
N ASN A 142 8.55 -11.32 -2.89
CA ASN A 142 8.10 -10.08 -2.27
C ASN A 142 8.12 -10.11 -0.74
N TRP A 143 8.91 -11.00 -0.12
CA TRP A 143 9.24 -10.93 1.30
C TRP A 143 10.37 -9.92 1.54
N PRO A 144 10.51 -9.35 2.74
CA PRO A 144 11.42 -8.23 3.01
C PRO A 144 12.86 -8.47 2.53
N VAL A 145 13.46 -9.62 2.83
CA VAL A 145 14.86 -9.90 2.44
C VAL A 145 15.06 -10.07 0.93
N ASN A 146 13.99 -10.44 0.21
CA ASN A 146 13.97 -10.49 -1.25
C ASN A 146 13.67 -9.11 -1.88
N ARG A 147 13.39 -8.10 -1.04
CA ARG A 147 13.06 -6.72 -1.41
C ARG A 147 14.03 -5.71 -0.79
N GLY A 148 15.30 -6.09 -0.75
CA GLY A 148 16.42 -5.20 -0.44
C GLY A 148 16.95 -5.31 0.98
N PHE A 149 16.13 -5.72 1.95
CA PHE A 149 16.52 -5.78 3.36
C PHE A 149 17.57 -6.88 3.62
N ASP A 150 18.57 -6.60 4.45
CA ASP A 150 19.57 -7.58 4.89
C ASP A 150 19.01 -8.51 5.97
N HIS A 151 18.24 -7.96 6.90
CA HIS A 151 17.59 -8.71 7.97
C HIS A 151 16.15 -8.26 8.20
N TYR A 152 15.33 -9.21 8.65
CA TYR A 152 13.93 -8.97 8.96
C TYR A 152 13.45 -9.72 10.19
N TYR A 153 12.61 -9.09 11.01
CA TYR A 153 11.82 -9.77 12.02
C TYR A 153 10.39 -9.22 12.08
N GLY A 154 9.39 -10.01 11.74
CA GLY A 154 8.01 -9.56 11.85
C GLY A 154 7.00 -10.38 11.07
N THR A 155 5.84 -9.80 10.77
CA THR A 155 4.71 -10.51 10.17
C THR A 155 4.55 -10.19 8.70
N ILE A 156 4.41 -11.22 7.86
CA ILE A 156 4.12 -11.02 6.43
C ILE A 156 2.67 -10.58 6.21
N HIS A 157 1.73 -11.12 7.02
CA HIS A 157 0.30 -10.83 6.96
C HIS A 157 -0.09 -9.50 7.64
N GLY A 158 -1.34 -9.09 7.49
CA GLY A 158 -1.81 -7.74 7.81
C GLY A 158 -2.37 -7.50 9.21
N ALA A 159 -2.76 -8.55 9.93
CA ALA A 159 -3.32 -8.45 11.29
C ALA A 159 -3.17 -9.81 11.99
N GLY A 160 -3.18 -9.80 13.32
CA GLY A 160 -2.99 -11.02 14.11
C GLY A 160 -2.90 -10.76 15.60
N SER A 161 -2.81 -11.84 16.38
CA SER A 161 -2.61 -11.74 17.82
C SER A 161 -1.26 -11.09 18.15
N PHE A 162 -1.27 -10.12 19.06
CA PHE A 162 -0.05 -9.53 19.62
C PHE A 162 0.69 -10.47 20.59
N PHE A 163 0.06 -11.56 21.03
CA PHE A 163 0.69 -12.57 21.89
C PHE A 163 1.11 -13.82 21.10
N ASP A 164 0.58 -13.99 19.89
CA ASP A 164 0.80 -15.18 19.05
C ASP A 164 0.58 -14.89 17.56
N PRO A 165 1.47 -14.10 16.93
CA PRO A 165 1.33 -13.73 15.52
C PRO A 165 1.47 -14.94 14.57
N SER A 166 0.46 -15.15 13.72
CA SER A 166 0.35 -16.35 12.86
C SER A 166 1.36 -16.43 11.72
N SER A 167 1.87 -15.30 11.23
CA SER A 167 2.84 -15.23 10.11
C SER A 167 4.18 -14.63 10.54
N LEU A 168 4.61 -14.86 11.78
CA LEU A 168 5.88 -14.35 12.28
C LEU A 168 7.05 -15.01 11.52
N THR A 169 7.97 -14.18 11.06
CA THR A 169 9.07 -14.54 10.17
C THR A 169 10.34 -13.86 10.66
N ARG A 170 11.43 -14.63 10.71
CA ARG A 170 12.79 -14.12 10.78
C ARG A 170 13.44 -14.33 9.41
N ASP A 171 13.93 -13.25 8.83
CA ASP A 171 14.48 -13.20 7.48
C ASP A 171 13.53 -13.82 6.45
N ASP A 172 13.85 -15.02 5.94
CA ASP A 172 13.04 -15.76 4.97
C ASP A 172 12.36 -17.01 5.56
N SER A 173 12.38 -17.17 6.89
CA SER A 173 11.88 -18.36 7.61
C SER A 173 10.75 -18.01 8.57
N GLN A 174 9.59 -18.65 8.40
CA GLN A 174 8.51 -18.54 9.38
C GLN A 174 8.92 -19.24 10.68
N ILE A 175 8.66 -18.59 11.82
CA ILE A 175 9.04 -19.06 13.15
C ILE A 175 7.87 -18.93 14.12
N SER A 176 7.81 -19.82 15.11
CA SER A 176 6.89 -19.68 16.24
C SER A 176 7.56 -18.82 17.31
N PRO A 177 6.88 -17.82 17.91
CA PRO A 177 7.45 -17.02 18.99
C PRO A 177 7.80 -17.83 20.25
N PHE A 178 7.34 -19.08 20.34
CA PHE A 178 7.50 -19.94 21.52
C PHE A 178 8.49 -21.09 21.26
N ALA A 179 8.95 -21.25 20.02
CA ALA A 179 10.03 -22.15 19.64
C ALA A 179 11.24 -21.41 19.04
N ASP A 180 11.23 -20.07 19.11
CA ASP A 180 12.32 -19.24 18.63
C ASP A 180 13.58 -19.43 19.50
N PRO A 181 14.70 -19.91 18.94
CA PRO A 181 15.92 -20.10 19.71
C PRO A 181 16.59 -18.78 20.10
N GLU A 182 16.36 -17.68 19.36
CA GLU A 182 17.08 -16.41 19.53
C GLU A 182 16.36 -15.39 20.40
N TYR A 183 15.04 -15.55 20.61
CA TYR A 183 14.23 -14.59 21.36
C TYR A 183 13.25 -15.32 22.27
N LYS A 184 13.51 -15.28 23.58
CA LYS A 184 12.77 -16.01 24.62
C LYS A 184 12.43 -15.07 25.79
N PRO A 185 11.56 -14.07 25.57
CA PRO A 185 11.11 -13.21 26.65
C PRO A 185 10.30 -14.04 27.68
N GLU A 186 10.21 -13.54 28.91
CA GLU A 186 9.35 -14.14 29.93
C GLU A 186 7.87 -14.11 29.49
N THR A 187 7.45 -13.00 28.89
CA THR A 187 6.15 -12.83 28.25
C THR A 187 6.36 -12.31 26.84
N TYR A 188 5.94 -13.08 25.83
CA TYR A 188 5.96 -12.61 24.45
C TYR A 188 4.85 -11.59 24.22
N TYR A 189 5.22 -10.39 23.80
CA TYR A 189 4.32 -9.36 23.30
C TYR A 189 4.92 -8.72 22.06
N TYR A 190 4.18 -8.71 20.96
CA TYR A 190 4.74 -8.44 19.64
C TYR A 190 5.30 -7.02 19.50
N THR A 191 4.68 -6.02 20.14
CA THR A 191 5.20 -4.65 20.17
C THR A 191 6.60 -4.57 20.81
N ASN A 192 6.84 -5.34 21.87
CA ASN A 192 8.17 -5.43 22.50
C ASN A 192 9.13 -6.19 21.58
N ALA A 193 8.70 -7.30 20.99
CA ALA A 193 9.53 -8.08 20.08
C ALA A 193 10.01 -7.25 18.87
N ILE A 194 9.17 -6.38 18.31
CA ILE A 194 9.55 -5.42 17.26
C ILE A 194 10.66 -4.48 17.76
N THR A 195 10.47 -3.91 18.94
CA THR A 195 11.43 -2.99 19.58
C THR A 195 12.77 -3.66 19.85
N ASP A 196 12.75 -4.82 20.51
CA ASP A 196 13.94 -5.56 20.90
C ASP A 196 14.78 -5.94 19.68
N HIS A 197 14.14 -6.31 18.57
CA HIS A 197 14.85 -6.62 17.33
C HIS A 197 15.37 -5.37 16.61
N ALA A 198 14.66 -4.23 16.66
CA ALA A 198 15.20 -2.96 16.16
C ALA A 198 16.47 -2.56 16.93
N VAL A 199 16.44 -2.63 18.25
CA VAL A 199 17.59 -2.37 19.13
C VAL A 199 18.72 -3.36 18.87
N LYS A 200 18.41 -4.65 18.71
CA LYS A 200 19.39 -5.69 18.32
C LYS A 200 20.08 -5.31 17.02
N PHE A 201 19.32 -4.98 15.97
CA PHE A 201 19.87 -4.64 14.66
C PHE A 201 20.73 -3.37 14.68
N ILE A 202 20.35 -2.32 15.43
CA ILE A 202 21.20 -1.13 15.62
C ILE A 202 22.53 -1.52 16.26
N ASN A 203 22.49 -2.27 17.36
CA ASN A 203 23.69 -2.66 18.11
C ASN A 203 24.60 -3.62 17.31
N GLU A 204 24.02 -4.53 16.53
CA GLU A 204 24.77 -5.44 15.67
C GLU A 204 25.38 -4.71 14.47
N HIS A 205 24.64 -3.79 13.86
CA HIS A 205 25.14 -2.93 12.78
C HIS A 205 26.34 -2.11 13.24
N ASP A 206 26.25 -1.47 14.40
CA ASP A 206 27.32 -0.64 14.94
C ASP A 206 28.59 -1.45 15.23
N LYS A 207 28.44 -2.68 15.72
CA LYS A 207 29.58 -3.59 15.96
C LYS A 207 30.19 -4.14 14.67
N ALA A 208 29.37 -4.50 13.69
CA ALA A 208 29.81 -5.21 12.50
C ALA A 208 30.30 -4.26 11.39
N THR A 209 29.65 -3.11 11.24
CA THR A 209 29.91 -2.14 10.18
C THR A 209 29.77 -0.69 10.69
N PRO A 210 30.61 -0.27 11.65
CA PRO A 210 30.48 1.05 12.28
C PRO A 210 30.52 2.21 11.28
N ASP A 211 31.29 2.08 10.21
CA ASP A 211 31.48 3.13 9.20
C ASP A 211 30.36 3.20 8.14
N LYS A 212 29.37 2.30 8.19
CA LYS A 212 28.24 2.33 7.24
C LYS A 212 27.04 3.05 7.85
N PRO A 213 26.22 3.72 7.04
CA PRO A 213 24.92 4.21 7.48
C PRO A 213 23.92 3.04 7.53
N LEU A 214 22.91 3.16 8.40
CA LEU A 214 21.79 2.22 8.49
C LEU A 214 20.49 2.84 7.98
N PHE A 215 19.68 2.03 7.29
CA PHE A 215 18.28 2.28 7.01
C PHE A 215 17.45 1.24 7.75
N MET A 216 16.54 1.69 8.60
CA MET A 216 15.65 0.81 9.36
C MET A 216 14.18 1.19 9.16
N TYR A 217 13.37 0.21 8.76
CA TYR A 217 11.93 0.33 8.69
C TYR A 217 11.28 -0.38 9.89
N VAL A 218 10.70 0.39 10.80
CA VAL A 218 10.06 -0.09 12.04
C VAL A 218 8.55 0.03 11.89
N ALA A 219 7.88 -1.07 11.60
CA ALA A 219 6.46 -1.07 11.26
C ALA A 219 5.62 -1.74 12.34
N HIS A 220 5.22 -1.01 13.36
CA HIS A 220 4.36 -1.54 14.41
C HIS A 220 3.00 -1.99 13.86
N THR A 221 2.36 -2.93 14.55
CA THR A 221 0.93 -3.27 14.40
C THR A 221 0.05 -2.47 15.36
N CYS A 222 0.66 -1.72 16.28
CA CYS A 222 -0.06 -0.87 17.23
C CYS A 222 -0.66 0.34 16.49
N ALA A 223 -1.94 0.69 16.68
CA ALA A 223 -2.93 0.16 17.62
C ALA A 223 -4.06 -0.62 16.92
N HIS A 224 -3.74 -1.34 15.83
CA HIS A 224 -4.69 -2.19 15.10
C HIS A 224 -5.32 -3.25 16.01
N TRP A 225 -6.56 -3.67 15.70
CA TRP A 225 -7.20 -4.79 16.39
C TRP A 225 -6.43 -6.11 16.19
N PRO A 226 -6.54 -7.08 17.11
CA PRO A 226 -7.34 -7.06 18.33
C PRO A 226 -6.77 -6.13 19.42
N MET A 227 -7.66 -5.58 20.25
CA MET A 227 -7.31 -4.81 21.45
C MET A 227 -6.59 -5.70 22.46
N HIS A 228 -5.27 -5.81 22.31
CA HIS A 228 -4.37 -6.61 23.13
C HIS A 228 -3.29 -5.74 23.77
N ALA A 229 -3.23 -5.75 25.10
CA ALA A 229 -2.20 -5.04 25.85
C ALA A 229 -1.80 -5.82 27.10
N LEU A 230 -0.62 -5.49 27.63
CA LEU A 230 -0.15 -6.04 28.89
C LEU A 230 -1.01 -5.50 30.06
N PRO A 231 -1.39 -6.33 31.04
CA PRO A 231 -2.26 -5.91 32.14
C PRO A 231 -1.76 -4.68 32.90
N GLU A 232 -0.45 -4.57 33.12
CA GLU A 232 0.17 -3.44 33.80
C GLU A 232 0.07 -2.13 33.01
N ASP A 233 -0.03 -2.19 31.68
CA ASP A 233 -0.23 -1.01 30.84
C ASP A 233 -1.69 -0.59 30.82
N ILE A 234 -2.62 -1.55 30.79
CA ILE A 234 -4.07 -1.27 30.85
C ILE A 234 -4.42 -0.53 32.15
N GLU A 235 -3.88 -0.95 33.29
CA GLU A 235 -4.18 -0.33 34.59
C GLU A 235 -3.80 1.16 34.64
N ARG A 236 -2.81 1.61 33.85
CA ARG A 236 -2.42 3.03 33.76
C ARG A 236 -3.50 3.94 33.19
N PHE A 237 -4.41 3.39 32.40
CA PHE A 237 -5.44 4.14 31.69
C PHE A 237 -6.83 4.00 32.30
N LYS A 238 -6.95 3.21 33.38
CA LYS A 238 -8.22 2.96 34.05
C LYS A 238 -8.94 4.25 34.44
N GLY A 239 -10.17 4.39 33.97
CA GLY A 239 -11.04 5.55 34.26
C GLY A 239 -10.68 6.84 33.50
N LYS A 240 -9.61 6.87 32.70
CA LYS A 240 -9.26 8.07 31.90
C LYS A 240 -10.30 8.39 30.81
N PHE A 241 -11.08 7.39 30.41
CA PHE A 241 -12.06 7.48 29.31
C PHE A 241 -13.52 7.43 29.80
N ASP A 242 -13.75 7.65 31.10
CA ASP A 242 -15.09 7.60 31.69
C ASP A 242 -16.06 8.67 31.16
N THR A 243 -15.52 9.72 30.55
CA THR A 243 -16.30 10.85 30.00
C THR A 243 -16.99 10.53 28.67
N GLY A 244 -16.64 9.42 28.03
CA GLY A 244 -17.24 8.99 26.76
C GLY A 244 -16.77 9.80 25.54
N TYR A 245 -17.43 9.58 24.40
CA TYR A 245 -16.95 10.09 23.11
C TYR A 245 -16.97 11.62 23.00
N GLY A 246 -18.11 12.25 23.28
CA GLY A 246 -18.32 13.68 23.00
C GLY A 246 -17.37 14.59 23.79
N LEU A 247 -17.34 14.42 25.11
CA LEU A 247 -16.47 15.21 25.98
C LEU A 247 -14.98 14.97 25.69
N ALA A 248 -14.58 13.75 25.33
CA ALA A 248 -13.22 13.47 24.89
C ALA A 248 -12.86 14.23 23.60
N ARG A 249 -13.78 14.28 22.62
CA ARG A 249 -13.61 15.04 21.37
C ARG A 249 -13.48 16.54 21.63
N GLU A 250 -14.36 17.09 22.45
CA GLU A 250 -14.32 18.50 22.83
C GLU A 250 -12.99 18.85 23.51
N ALA A 251 -12.53 18.01 24.46
CA ALA A 251 -11.27 18.22 25.14
C ALA A 251 -10.07 18.23 24.17
N ARG A 252 -10.02 17.29 23.22
CA ARG A 252 -8.98 17.23 22.18
C ARG A 252 -9.05 18.44 21.25
N TYR A 253 -10.25 18.82 20.80
CA TYR A 253 -10.46 19.98 19.95
C TYR A 253 -9.96 21.28 20.61
N GLU A 254 -10.27 21.50 21.90
CA GLU A 254 -9.74 22.64 22.65
C GLU A 254 -8.21 22.59 22.82
N ARG A 255 -7.63 21.41 23.04
CA ARG A 255 -6.17 21.25 23.15
C ARG A 255 -5.48 21.56 21.81
N LEU A 256 -6.02 21.05 20.70
CA LEU A 256 -5.52 21.30 19.35
C LEU A 256 -5.49 22.80 19.00
N LYS A 257 -6.56 23.54 19.34
CA LYS A 257 -6.62 25.01 19.17
C LYS A 257 -5.54 25.71 19.98
N LYS A 258 -5.41 25.37 21.27
CA LYS A 258 -4.39 25.95 22.17
C LYS A 258 -2.96 25.68 21.70
N MET A 259 -2.72 24.54 21.06
CA MET A 259 -1.41 24.17 20.51
C MET A 259 -1.11 24.81 19.14
N GLY A 260 -2.08 25.47 18.50
CA GLY A 260 -1.94 25.98 17.14
C GLY A 260 -1.88 24.89 16.06
N MET A 261 -2.32 23.67 16.39
CA MET A 261 -2.34 22.53 15.46
C MET A 261 -3.45 22.65 14.41
N ILE A 262 -4.52 23.37 14.76
CA ILE A 262 -5.67 23.64 13.89
C ILE A 262 -6.02 25.13 13.94
N ASP A 263 -6.68 25.63 12.91
CA ASP A 263 -7.27 26.97 12.94
C ASP A 263 -8.47 26.98 13.90
N PRO A 264 -8.57 27.95 14.83
CA PRO A 264 -9.68 28.02 15.77
C PRO A 264 -11.05 28.27 15.14
N ASN A 265 -11.11 28.67 13.86
CA ASN A 265 -12.34 28.85 13.11
C ASN A 265 -12.84 27.56 12.42
N TRP A 266 -12.05 26.49 12.38
CA TRP A 266 -12.52 25.21 11.83
C TRP A 266 -13.54 24.57 12.76
N GLU A 267 -14.66 24.12 12.20
CA GLU A 267 -15.73 23.49 12.97
C GLU A 267 -15.37 22.07 13.39
N LEU A 268 -15.71 21.67 14.62
CA LEU A 268 -15.59 20.27 15.03
C LEU A 268 -16.58 19.42 14.22
N SER A 269 -16.09 18.36 13.57
CA SER A 269 -16.96 17.46 12.80
C SER A 269 -18.05 16.80 13.67
N PRO A 270 -19.18 16.38 13.09
CA PRO A 270 -20.24 15.68 13.82
C PRO A 270 -19.75 14.43 14.55
N GLN A 271 -20.37 14.15 15.69
CA GLN A 271 -20.11 12.94 16.47
C GLN A 271 -20.72 11.71 15.79
N ALA A 272 -19.99 10.60 15.77
CA ALA A 272 -20.42 9.38 15.06
C ALA A 272 -21.39 8.48 15.85
N LYS A 273 -21.24 8.41 17.18
CA LYS A 273 -22.07 7.60 18.10
C LYS A 273 -22.38 8.37 19.36
N ASP A 274 -23.56 8.17 19.95
CA ASP A 274 -23.89 8.70 21.28
C ASP A 274 -23.30 7.78 22.37
N TRP A 275 -22.79 8.38 23.44
CA TRP A 275 -22.30 7.63 24.60
C TRP A 275 -23.44 7.10 25.46
N ASP A 276 -24.57 7.82 25.50
CA ASP A 276 -25.76 7.42 26.27
C ASP A 276 -26.44 6.17 25.68
N ASP A 277 -26.15 5.82 24.42
CA ASP A 277 -26.64 4.61 23.74
C ASP A 277 -25.79 3.36 24.03
N VAL A 278 -24.68 3.48 24.77
CA VAL A 278 -23.78 2.35 25.04
C VAL A 278 -24.34 1.48 26.16
N GLU A 279 -24.78 0.25 25.83
CA GLU A 279 -25.30 -0.71 26.82
C GLU A 279 -24.18 -1.29 27.72
N ALA A 280 -23.08 -1.73 27.12
CA ALA A 280 -21.96 -2.37 27.83
C ALA A 280 -20.84 -1.36 28.15
N VAL A 281 -21.17 -0.34 28.94
CA VAL A 281 -20.29 0.82 29.21
C VAL A 281 -18.88 0.43 29.68
N GLU A 282 -18.74 -0.50 30.62
CA GLU A 282 -17.43 -0.92 31.14
C GLU A 282 -16.57 -1.64 30.09
N TRP A 283 -17.21 -2.39 29.19
CA TRP A 283 -16.52 -3.02 28.06
C TRP A 283 -16.08 -1.96 27.03
N GLU A 284 -16.93 -0.96 26.76
CA GLU A 284 -16.62 0.11 25.81
C GLU A 284 -15.50 1.04 26.31
N LYS A 285 -15.47 1.34 27.61
CA LYS A 285 -14.34 2.03 28.25
C LYS A 285 -13.05 1.22 28.10
N ARG A 286 -13.11 -0.09 28.39
CA ARG A 286 -11.95 -0.97 28.28
C ARG A 286 -11.36 -1.00 26.86
N CYS A 287 -12.19 -0.94 25.81
CA CYS A 287 -11.70 -0.83 24.44
C CYS A 287 -10.68 0.32 24.29
N MET A 288 -10.99 1.52 24.81
CA MET A 288 -10.11 2.68 24.73
C MET A 288 -8.93 2.62 25.72
N GLU A 289 -9.13 2.05 26.91
CA GLU A 289 -8.03 1.82 27.87
C GLU A 289 -6.94 0.91 27.27
N VAL A 290 -7.34 -0.16 26.59
CA VAL A 290 -6.41 -1.08 25.93
C VAL A 290 -5.75 -0.43 24.72
N TYR A 291 -6.52 0.29 23.90
CA TYR A 291 -5.98 1.07 22.77
C TYR A 291 -4.88 2.05 23.23
N ALA A 292 -5.15 2.80 24.31
CA ALA A 292 -4.19 3.70 24.92
C ALA A 292 -2.95 2.99 25.47
N ALA A 293 -3.13 1.83 26.12
CA ALA A 293 -2.05 1.00 26.61
C ALA A 293 -1.13 0.48 25.49
N MET A 294 -1.71 0.12 24.33
CA MET A 294 -0.94 -0.29 23.16
C MET A 294 -0.04 0.86 22.66
N ILE A 295 -0.61 2.07 22.53
CA ILE A 295 0.13 3.27 22.08
C ILE A 295 1.23 3.63 23.07
N TYR A 296 0.94 3.59 24.37
CA TYR A 296 1.94 3.81 25.42
C TYR A 296 3.12 2.83 25.30
N ARG A 297 2.84 1.54 25.09
CA ARG A 297 3.89 0.52 24.96
C ARG A 297 4.72 0.72 23.69
N MET A 298 4.08 1.12 22.58
CA MET A 298 4.79 1.50 21.36
C MET A 298 5.72 2.71 21.58
N ASP A 299 5.22 3.77 22.22
CA ASP A 299 6.03 4.96 22.52
C ASP A 299 7.23 4.63 23.41
N ALA A 300 7.04 3.81 24.45
CA ALA A 300 8.12 3.34 25.30
C ALA A 300 9.20 2.61 24.49
N GLY A 301 8.81 1.72 23.58
CA GLY A 301 9.75 1.03 22.71
C GLY A 301 10.47 1.94 21.71
N ILE A 302 9.80 2.97 21.19
CA ILE A 302 10.44 4.02 20.40
C ILE A 302 11.51 4.74 21.23
N GLY A 303 11.26 4.98 22.51
CA GLY A 303 12.26 5.50 23.45
C GLY A 303 13.51 4.61 23.56
N GLU A 304 13.34 3.29 23.58
CA GLU A 304 14.44 2.32 23.61
C GLU A 304 15.25 2.33 22.30
N ILE A 305 14.59 2.43 21.15
CA ILE A 305 15.27 2.58 19.84
C ILE A 305 16.10 3.87 19.82
N VAL A 306 15.51 4.99 20.25
CA VAL A 306 16.21 6.28 20.35
C VAL A 306 17.39 6.19 21.32
N THR A 307 17.24 5.48 22.43
CA THR A 307 18.32 5.26 23.39
C THR A 307 19.46 4.44 22.78
N SER A 308 19.16 3.36 22.04
CA SER A 308 20.18 2.59 21.34
C SER A 308 20.94 3.40 20.30
N LEU A 309 20.25 4.30 19.57
CA LEU A 309 20.92 5.25 18.66
C LEU A 309 21.82 6.25 19.41
N LYS A 310 21.45 6.68 20.63
CA LYS A 310 22.30 7.53 21.47
C LYS A 310 23.53 6.77 21.97
N ASP A 311 23.33 5.57 22.48
CA ASP A 311 24.38 4.75 23.07
C ASP A 311 25.43 4.31 22.04
N THR A 312 25.03 4.17 20.77
CA THR A 312 25.91 3.92 19.63
C THR A 312 26.48 5.20 19.00
N GLY A 313 26.15 6.39 19.53
CA GLY A 313 26.63 7.69 19.02
C GLY A 313 26.05 8.10 17.65
N ARG A 314 24.96 7.47 17.21
CA ARG A 314 24.35 7.66 15.89
C ARG A 314 23.20 8.67 15.86
N LEU A 315 22.57 8.96 17.00
CA LEU A 315 21.32 9.74 17.04
C LEU A 315 21.43 11.10 16.33
N ASP A 316 22.50 11.85 16.58
CA ASP A 316 22.65 13.21 16.05
C ASP A 316 22.64 13.23 14.52
N ASP A 317 23.13 12.15 13.90
CA ASP A 317 23.16 11.95 12.45
C ASP A 317 22.17 10.90 11.97
N THR A 318 21.00 10.83 12.63
CA THR A 318 19.90 9.97 12.21
C THR A 318 18.66 10.80 11.92
N LEU A 319 18.12 10.68 10.70
CA LEU A 319 16.76 11.14 10.40
C LEU A 319 15.77 10.10 10.90
N ILE A 320 15.00 10.45 11.93
CA ILE A 320 13.88 9.67 12.44
C ILE A 320 12.59 10.29 11.91
N LEU A 321 11.79 9.48 11.21
CA LEU A 321 10.46 9.84 10.74
C LEU A 321 9.43 8.94 11.43
N PHE A 322 8.54 9.50 12.24
CA PHE A 322 7.39 8.77 12.78
C PHE A 322 6.11 9.19 12.07
N MET A 323 5.28 8.21 11.68
CA MET A 323 3.96 8.43 11.10
C MET A 323 3.00 7.27 11.36
N GLN A 324 1.71 7.43 11.02
CA GLN A 324 0.70 6.36 11.01
C GLN A 324 0.21 6.03 9.59
N ASP A 325 -0.30 4.82 9.38
CA ASP A 325 -0.64 4.34 8.04
C ASP A 325 -2.03 4.70 7.49
N ASN A 326 -2.99 5.01 8.36
CA ASN A 326 -4.31 5.55 8.01
C ASN A 326 -4.93 6.26 9.22
N GLY A 327 -6.12 6.83 9.08
CA GLY A 327 -6.90 7.32 10.22
C GLY A 327 -7.30 6.20 11.18
N GLY A 328 -7.88 6.59 12.32
CA GLY A 328 -8.43 5.67 13.33
C GLY A 328 -9.40 4.64 12.73
N CYS A 329 -9.49 3.45 13.32
CA CYS A 329 -10.14 2.28 12.70
C CYS A 329 -11.58 2.03 13.19
N ALA A 330 -12.58 2.55 12.49
CA ALA A 330 -13.98 2.35 12.86
C ALA A 330 -14.54 0.93 12.57
N GLU A 331 -13.69 -0.06 12.27
CA GLU A 331 -14.15 -1.41 11.94
C GLU A 331 -14.75 -2.10 13.17
N ASP A 332 -15.91 -2.75 12.98
CA ASP A 332 -16.65 -3.42 14.07
C ASP A 332 -16.10 -4.81 14.43
N MET A 333 -14.81 -5.05 14.20
CA MET A 333 -14.19 -6.36 14.39
C MET A 333 -14.45 -6.89 15.80
N GLY A 334 -15.09 -8.05 15.89
CA GLY A 334 -15.38 -8.75 17.14
C GLY A 334 -16.19 -7.97 18.19
N ARG A 335 -16.88 -6.89 17.80
CA ARG A 335 -17.84 -6.21 18.68
C ARG A 335 -19.11 -7.04 18.93
N LYS A 336 -19.34 -8.07 18.11
CA LYS A 336 -20.36 -9.11 18.30
C LYS A 336 -19.73 -10.49 18.18
N GLY A 337 -20.21 -11.44 18.98
CA GLY A 337 -19.87 -12.85 18.82
C GLY A 337 -20.37 -13.44 17.51
N ASN A 338 -19.75 -14.55 17.09
CA ASN A 338 -20.17 -15.36 15.94
C ASN A 338 -20.04 -16.86 16.25
N GLU A 339 -20.38 -17.72 15.29
CA GLU A 339 -20.34 -19.18 15.45
C GLU A 339 -18.96 -19.72 15.86
N SER A 340 -17.88 -19.12 15.33
CA SER A 340 -16.50 -19.55 15.64
C SER A 340 -15.94 -18.89 16.90
N HIS A 341 -16.43 -17.69 17.25
CA HIS A 341 -15.95 -16.89 18.37
C HIS A 341 -17.17 -16.33 19.13
N PRO A 342 -17.81 -17.13 19.99
CA PRO A 342 -19.07 -16.76 20.60
C PRO A 342 -18.89 -15.69 21.69
N ASP A 343 -19.97 -14.92 21.93
CA ASP A 343 -20.05 -13.94 23.01
C ASP A 343 -20.38 -14.65 24.33
N ILE A 344 -19.32 -15.17 24.97
CA ILE A 344 -19.40 -15.93 26.21
C ILE A 344 -18.36 -15.45 27.23
N PRO A 345 -18.61 -15.62 28.53
CA PRO A 345 -17.60 -15.46 29.57
C PRO A 345 -16.38 -16.35 29.32
N ARG A 346 -15.23 -15.97 29.88
CA ARG A 346 -14.02 -16.79 29.81
C ARG A 346 -14.28 -18.11 30.56
N PRO A 347 -14.04 -19.29 29.96
CA PRO A 347 -14.10 -20.54 30.69
C PRO A 347 -13.13 -20.55 31.89
N GLU A 348 -13.49 -21.22 32.99
CA GLU A 348 -12.61 -21.32 34.16
C GLU A 348 -11.31 -22.10 33.89
N LYS A 349 -11.30 -22.94 32.85
CA LYS A 349 -10.17 -23.78 32.44
C LYS A 349 -10.12 -23.88 30.90
N PRO A 350 -8.96 -24.19 30.29
CA PRO A 350 -8.86 -24.45 28.86
C PRO A 350 -9.85 -25.52 28.40
N THR A 351 -10.52 -25.29 27.28
CA THR A 351 -11.51 -26.22 26.70
C THR A 351 -11.02 -26.91 25.44
N LEU A 352 -9.85 -26.52 24.93
CA LEU A 352 -9.24 -27.05 23.72
C LEU A 352 -7.84 -27.60 24.02
N PRO A 353 -7.32 -28.56 23.24
CA PRO A 353 -5.96 -29.05 23.42
C PRO A 353 -4.93 -27.92 23.25
N PRO A 354 -3.87 -27.89 24.08
CA PRO A 354 -2.80 -26.90 23.91
C PRO A 354 -2.06 -27.12 22.59
N ILE A 355 -1.54 -26.03 22.03
CA ILE A 355 -0.72 -26.04 20.81
C ILE A 355 0.73 -26.24 21.21
N ALA A 356 1.46 -27.13 20.53
CA ALA A 356 2.88 -27.32 20.83
C ALA A 356 3.68 -26.05 20.49
N ALA A 357 4.79 -25.81 21.20
CA ALA A 357 5.59 -24.60 21.01
C ALA A 357 6.07 -24.40 19.56
N ALA A 358 6.38 -25.49 18.85
CA ALA A 358 6.85 -25.46 17.46
C ALA A 358 5.72 -25.35 16.42
N ASP A 359 4.46 -25.55 16.83
CA ASP A 359 3.32 -25.51 15.94
C ASP A 359 2.82 -24.06 15.77
N PHE A 360 2.41 -23.73 14.55
CA PHE A 360 1.86 -22.41 14.21
C PHE A 360 0.36 -22.36 14.52
N ILE A 361 -0.16 -21.19 14.93
CA ILE A 361 -1.62 -21.02 14.94
C ILE A 361 -2.13 -21.03 13.49
N ASN A 362 -2.94 -22.05 13.19
CA ASN A 362 -3.71 -22.13 11.96
C ASN A 362 -4.98 -21.27 12.07
N GLY A 363 -5.05 -20.14 11.36
CA GLY A 363 -6.28 -19.36 11.27
C GLY A 363 -6.08 -17.89 10.90
N GLY A 364 -5.75 -17.59 9.64
CA GLY A 364 -5.77 -16.23 9.09
C GLY A 364 -5.27 -15.14 10.06
N SER A 365 -6.01 -14.03 10.16
CA SER A 365 -5.78 -12.99 11.16
C SER A 365 -6.41 -13.32 12.52
N VAL A 366 -7.49 -14.13 12.55
CA VAL A 366 -8.28 -14.43 13.76
C VAL A 366 -8.03 -15.88 14.19
N PRO A 367 -7.25 -16.10 15.26
CA PRO A 367 -7.00 -17.44 15.78
C PRO A 367 -8.25 -18.02 16.47
N ASN A 368 -8.50 -19.32 16.36
CA ASN A 368 -9.62 -19.98 17.05
C ASN A 368 -9.38 -20.13 18.57
N GLN A 369 -8.11 -20.20 18.98
CA GLN A 369 -7.72 -20.47 20.37
C GLN A 369 -6.37 -19.84 20.69
N THR A 370 -6.12 -19.62 21.99
CA THR A 370 -4.79 -19.37 22.52
C THR A 370 -3.96 -20.65 22.57
N ARG A 371 -2.64 -20.51 22.67
CA ARG A 371 -1.72 -21.65 22.73
C ARG A 371 -1.94 -22.56 23.94
N ASP A 372 -2.38 -22.01 25.06
CA ASP A 372 -2.74 -22.76 26.28
C ASP A 372 -4.17 -23.36 26.24
N GLY A 373 -4.89 -23.24 25.13
CA GLY A 373 -6.14 -23.97 24.88
C GLY A 373 -7.42 -23.25 25.30
N TYR A 374 -7.38 -21.93 25.53
CA TYR A 374 -8.60 -21.14 25.70
C TYR A 374 -9.17 -20.78 24.33
N PRO A 375 -10.49 -20.86 24.14
CA PRO A 375 -11.12 -20.38 22.91
C PRO A 375 -10.96 -18.86 22.82
N VAL A 376 -10.72 -18.35 21.61
CA VAL A 376 -10.73 -16.90 21.36
C VAL A 376 -12.18 -16.43 21.27
N ARG A 377 -12.49 -15.33 21.95
CA ARG A 377 -13.86 -14.83 22.17
C ARG A 377 -14.03 -13.44 21.60
N MET A 378 -15.27 -13.13 21.20
CA MET A 378 -15.69 -11.82 20.68
C MET A 378 -16.95 -11.37 21.43
N GLY A 379 -17.37 -10.12 21.25
CA GLY A 379 -18.57 -9.57 21.89
C GLY A 379 -18.32 -9.03 23.31
N THR A 380 -19.39 -8.60 23.94
CA THR A 380 -19.34 -7.77 25.16
C THR A 380 -18.96 -8.54 26.43
N ASN A 381 -19.10 -9.87 26.43
CA ASN A 381 -18.60 -10.73 27.52
C ASN A 381 -17.10 -11.08 27.34
N ALA A 382 -16.48 -10.67 26.22
CA ALA A 382 -15.04 -10.76 25.98
C ALA A 382 -14.37 -9.42 26.32
N MET A 383 -14.05 -9.21 27.60
CA MET A 383 -13.39 -7.99 28.06
C MET A 383 -12.02 -7.79 27.38
N PRO A 384 -11.79 -6.70 26.62
CA PRO A 384 -10.57 -6.51 25.83
C PRO A 384 -9.29 -6.49 26.67
N GLY A 385 -8.17 -6.86 26.04
CA GLY A 385 -6.82 -6.84 26.62
C GLY A 385 -6.09 -8.19 26.53
N PRO A 386 -6.67 -9.30 27.05
CA PRO A 386 -6.02 -10.60 27.05
C PRO A 386 -5.99 -11.29 25.68
N ALA A 387 -5.07 -12.25 25.54
CA ALA A 387 -4.83 -13.01 24.30
C ALA A 387 -6.01 -13.85 23.78
N ASP A 388 -6.99 -14.17 24.62
CA ASP A 388 -8.18 -14.96 24.26
C ASP A 388 -9.38 -14.08 23.84
N THR A 389 -9.13 -12.81 23.53
CA THR A 389 -10.15 -11.88 23.04
C THR A 389 -9.79 -11.40 21.64
N TYR A 390 -10.79 -10.97 20.85
CA TYR A 390 -10.50 -10.44 19.53
C TYR A 390 -11.47 -9.33 19.17
N VAL A 391 -11.19 -8.12 19.64
CA VAL A 391 -12.13 -6.99 19.60
C VAL A 391 -11.46 -5.76 19.02
N GLY A 392 -12.19 -4.94 18.26
CA GLY A 392 -11.82 -3.59 17.85
C GLY A 392 -12.58 -2.51 18.64
N TYR A 393 -11.96 -1.35 18.83
CA TYR A 393 -12.52 -0.25 19.61
C TYR A 393 -13.72 0.47 18.98
N GLY A 394 -14.01 0.24 17.70
CA GLY A 394 -15.24 0.67 17.02
C GLY A 394 -15.29 2.15 16.60
N GLU A 395 -16.40 2.48 15.94
CA GLU A 395 -16.63 3.77 15.29
C GLU A 395 -16.61 4.98 16.24
N GLY A 396 -17.18 4.84 17.45
CA GLY A 396 -17.22 5.92 18.44
C GLY A 396 -15.83 6.40 18.82
N TRP A 397 -14.96 5.49 19.26
CA TRP A 397 -13.57 5.81 19.59
C TRP A 397 -12.73 6.21 18.37
N ALA A 398 -12.95 5.61 17.20
CA ALA A 398 -12.28 6.06 15.97
C ALA A 398 -12.60 7.53 15.63
N ASN A 399 -13.83 8.00 15.89
CA ASN A 399 -14.22 9.40 15.73
C ASN A 399 -13.57 10.31 16.79
N VAL A 400 -13.29 9.81 18.00
CA VAL A 400 -12.46 10.52 18.99
C VAL A 400 -11.03 10.66 18.48
N SER A 401 -10.43 9.56 18.04
CA SER A 401 -9.04 9.48 17.58
C SER A 401 -8.73 10.41 16.40
N ASN A 402 -9.70 10.66 15.52
CA ASN A 402 -9.54 11.53 14.34
C ASN A 402 -9.97 12.99 14.54
N THR A 403 -10.26 13.42 15.77
CA THR A 403 -10.62 14.82 16.08
C THR A 403 -9.61 15.81 15.46
N PRO A 404 -10.05 16.87 14.75
CA PRO A 404 -11.43 17.33 14.55
C PRO A 404 -12.07 16.83 13.26
N PHE A 405 -11.38 15.97 12.51
CA PHE A 405 -11.77 15.62 11.15
C PHE A 405 -12.98 14.70 11.11
N ARG A 406 -13.71 14.73 10.00
CA ARG A 406 -14.81 13.80 9.74
C ARG A 406 -14.28 12.49 9.17
N LEU A 407 -15.01 11.41 9.43
CA LEU A 407 -14.71 10.06 8.96
C LEU A 407 -13.36 9.55 9.52
N TYR A 408 -12.85 8.47 8.94
CA TYR A 408 -11.82 7.62 9.53
C TYR A 408 -11.19 6.72 8.45
N LYS A 409 -10.38 5.71 8.82
CA LYS A 409 -9.85 4.65 7.94
C LYS A 409 -10.87 4.24 6.87
N HIS A 410 -10.40 3.87 5.68
CA HIS A 410 -11.15 3.60 4.44
C HIS A 410 -11.57 4.84 3.63
N TYR A 411 -11.85 5.99 4.27
CA TYR A 411 -12.27 7.20 3.55
C TYR A 411 -11.09 8.10 3.19
N VAL A 412 -11.12 8.74 2.00
CA VAL A 412 -10.09 9.69 1.56
C VAL A 412 -10.33 11.15 2.02
N HIS A 413 -11.22 11.30 3.00
CA HIS A 413 -11.47 12.52 3.76
C HIS A 413 -10.38 12.72 4.81
N GLU A 414 -10.24 13.93 5.36
CA GLU A 414 -9.12 14.25 6.25
C GLU A 414 -9.01 13.31 7.45
N GLY A 415 -10.13 12.78 7.96
CA GLY A 415 -10.11 11.82 9.07
C GLY A 415 -9.54 10.44 8.71
N GLY A 416 -9.53 10.06 7.44
CA GLY A 416 -8.91 8.82 6.98
C GLY A 416 -7.50 8.98 6.41
N ILE A 417 -7.16 10.15 5.85
CA ILE A 417 -5.86 10.38 5.20
C ILE A 417 -4.88 11.26 5.97
N SER A 418 -5.31 12.03 6.97
CA SER A 418 -4.37 12.80 7.80
C SER A 418 -3.57 11.87 8.70
N THR A 419 -2.26 12.07 8.74
CA THR A 419 -1.34 11.29 9.57
C THR A 419 -0.37 12.25 10.26
N PRO A 420 -0.04 12.05 11.55
CA PRO A 420 1.07 12.74 12.17
C PRO A 420 2.34 12.46 11.38
N LEU A 421 3.19 13.47 11.17
CA LEU A 421 4.59 13.24 10.82
C LEU A 421 5.49 14.00 11.77
N ILE A 422 6.29 13.26 12.53
CA ILE A 422 7.36 13.81 13.35
C ILE A 422 8.67 13.55 12.62
N ALA A 423 9.43 14.61 12.31
CA ALA A 423 10.74 14.51 11.68
C ALA A 423 11.80 15.03 12.65
N HIS A 424 12.72 14.18 13.09
CA HIS A 424 13.77 14.52 14.04
C HIS A 424 15.14 14.13 13.48
N TRP A 425 16.02 15.12 13.32
CA TRP A 425 17.39 14.93 12.85
C TRP A 425 18.28 16.07 13.37
N PRO A 426 18.98 15.91 14.50
CA PRO A 426 19.66 17.02 15.16
C PRO A 426 20.69 17.75 14.28
N LYS A 427 21.42 17.04 13.42
CA LYS A 427 22.36 17.66 12.47
C LYS A 427 21.69 18.29 11.24
N GLY A 428 20.55 17.77 10.78
CA GLY A 428 19.92 18.21 9.53
C GLY A 428 18.70 19.11 9.68
N ILE A 429 18.12 19.20 10.88
CA ILE A 429 16.95 20.03 11.22
C ILE A 429 17.34 20.98 12.36
N ASN A 430 17.40 22.27 12.06
CA ASN A 430 17.68 23.34 13.05
C ASN A 430 16.39 24.03 13.55
N ARG A 431 15.22 23.49 13.20
CA ARG A 431 13.89 23.97 13.59
C ARG A 431 13.33 23.02 14.65
N HIS A 432 13.27 23.46 15.90
CA HIS A 432 12.95 22.60 17.05
C HIS A 432 11.57 22.91 17.63
N GLY A 433 10.68 21.92 17.61
CA GLY A 433 9.31 22.02 18.12
C GLY A 433 8.35 22.75 17.19
N GLU A 434 8.82 23.22 16.04
CA GLU A 434 8.02 23.99 15.08
C GLU A 434 6.98 23.13 14.36
N LEU A 435 5.92 23.81 13.90
CA LEU A 435 4.88 23.23 13.07
C LEU A 435 5.20 23.49 11.60
N GLU A 436 5.34 22.42 10.82
CA GLU A 436 5.36 22.48 9.36
C GLU A 436 3.92 22.38 8.83
N LYS A 437 3.55 23.35 8.00
CA LYS A 437 2.18 23.51 7.50
C LYS A 437 2.05 23.07 6.04
N GLN A 438 3.15 22.92 5.32
CA GLN A 438 3.11 22.46 3.93
C GLN A 438 2.61 21.01 3.83
N PRO A 439 1.84 20.68 2.78
CA PRO A 439 1.36 19.33 2.57
C PRO A 439 2.48 18.39 2.11
N GLY A 440 2.68 17.30 2.84
CA GLY A 440 3.51 16.16 2.45
C GLY A 440 2.69 14.88 2.31
N HIS A 441 3.24 13.86 1.65
CA HIS A 441 2.61 12.55 1.44
C HIS A 441 3.64 11.42 1.57
N LEU A 442 3.21 10.20 1.86
CA LEU A 442 4.09 9.03 2.02
C LEU A 442 5.08 8.80 0.87
N ILE A 443 4.68 9.14 -0.36
CA ILE A 443 5.54 9.02 -1.55
C ILE A 443 6.82 9.85 -1.44
N ASP A 444 6.79 10.91 -0.64
CA ASP A 444 7.90 11.82 -0.42
C ASP A 444 8.99 11.22 0.47
N VAL A 445 8.66 10.22 1.29
CA VAL A 445 9.62 9.59 2.19
C VAL A 445 10.75 8.95 1.38
N MET A 446 10.42 8.19 0.33
CA MET A 446 11.45 7.61 -0.53
C MET A 446 12.29 8.69 -1.23
N ALA A 447 11.67 9.75 -1.75
CA ALA A 447 12.41 10.85 -2.38
C ALA A 447 13.36 11.55 -1.40
N THR A 448 12.92 11.72 -0.15
CA THR A 448 13.73 12.29 0.95
C THR A 448 14.90 11.38 1.30
N CYS A 449 14.65 10.07 1.42
CA CYS A 449 15.70 9.09 1.70
C CYS A 449 16.77 9.07 0.60
N VAL A 450 16.35 9.11 -0.67
CA VAL A 450 17.27 9.14 -1.82
C VAL A 450 18.12 10.41 -1.83
N ASP A 451 17.50 11.56 -1.57
CA ASP A 451 18.16 12.86 -1.51
C ASP A 451 19.26 12.91 -0.45
N ILE A 452 18.92 12.61 0.82
CA ILE A 452 19.89 12.70 1.93
C ILE A 452 20.97 11.60 1.88
N ALA A 453 20.65 10.45 1.27
CA ALA A 453 21.62 9.39 1.08
C ALA A 453 22.57 9.65 -0.10
N GLY A 454 22.30 10.65 -0.95
CA GLY A 454 22.99 10.79 -2.24
C GLY A 454 22.83 9.55 -3.13
N ALA A 455 21.74 8.80 -2.97
CA ALA A 455 21.49 7.58 -3.72
C ALA A 455 21.01 7.90 -5.15
N THR A 456 21.22 6.97 -6.08
CA THR A 456 20.68 7.08 -7.44
C THR A 456 19.43 6.21 -7.57
N TYR A 457 18.28 6.83 -7.86
CA TYR A 457 17.06 6.07 -8.17
C TYR A 457 17.23 5.33 -9.51
N PRO A 458 17.00 4.01 -9.57
CA PRO A 458 17.23 3.23 -10.78
C PRO A 458 16.20 3.54 -11.88
N MET A 459 16.62 3.47 -13.15
CA MET A 459 15.69 3.56 -14.29
C MET A 459 15.11 2.19 -14.70
N GLU A 460 15.79 1.12 -14.29
CA GLU A 460 15.44 -0.26 -14.63
C GLU A 460 15.65 -1.20 -13.45
N ARG A 461 14.89 -2.30 -13.42
CA ARG A 461 15.03 -3.42 -12.49
C ARG A 461 14.99 -4.71 -13.31
N ASN A 462 16.00 -5.56 -13.17
CA ASN A 462 16.13 -6.81 -13.95
C ASN A 462 15.98 -6.62 -15.47
N GLY A 463 16.57 -5.54 -16.02
CA GLY A 463 16.51 -5.18 -17.44
C GLY A 463 15.14 -4.69 -17.93
N LYS A 464 14.20 -4.39 -17.02
CA LYS A 464 12.89 -3.80 -17.34
C LYS A 464 12.82 -2.38 -16.80
N LYS A 465 12.33 -1.46 -17.63
CA LYS A 465 12.02 -0.08 -17.20
C LYS A 465 11.02 -0.08 -16.06
N ILE A 466 11.30 0.71 -15.02
CA ILE A 466 10.42 0.87 -13.87
C ILE A 466 9.69 2.23 -13.91
N THR A 467 8.65 2.35 -13.09
CA THR A 467 7.92 3.61 -12.89
C THR A 467 8.83 4.59 -12.14
N PRO A 468 9.04 5.82 -12.64
CA PRO A 468 9.77 6.84 -11.90
C PRO A 468 9.07 7.18 -10.57
N ALA A 469 9.84 7.52 -9.54
CA ALA A 469 9.29 7.99 -8.27
C ALA A 469 8.38 9.21 -8.46
N GLU A 470 7.27 9.25 -7.72
CA GLU A 470 6.29 10.37 -7.77
C GLU A 470 6.59 11.43 -6.69
N GLY A 471 7.28 11.04 -5.63
CA GLY A 471 7.51 11.89 -4.46
C GLY A 471 8.44 13.07 -4.70
N ARG A 472 8.35 14.03 -3.78
CA ARG A 472 9.25 15.20 -3.67
C ARG A 472 9.99 15.11 -2.35
N SER A 473 11.29 15.42 -2.33
CA SER A 473 12.05 15.44 -1.08
C SER A 473 11.44 16.45 -0.09
N LEU A 474 11.38 16.06 1.18
CA LEU A 474 10.94 16.91 2.30
C LEU A 474 12.08 17.78 2.85
N VAL A 475 13.32 17.60 2.38
CA VAL A 475 14.49 18.38 2.83
C VAL A 475 14.28 19.90 2.73
N PRO A 476 13.64 20.48 1.69
CA PRO A 476 13.31 21.90 1.68
C PRO A 476 12.44 22.31 2.88
N ALA A 477 11.40 21.53 3.21
CA ALA A 477 10.54 21.83 4.36
C ALA A 477 11.31 21.75 5.69
N PHE A 478 12.30 20.87 5.82
CA PHE A 478 13.18 20.82 7.00
C PHE A 478 13.93 22.14 7.24
N LYS A 479 14.15 22.93 6.19
CA LYS A 479 14.79 24.26 6.23
C LYS A 479 13.80 25.42 6.24
N GLY A 480 12.49 25.14 6.23
CA GLY A 480 11.44 26.14 6.09
C GLY A 480 11.25 26.67 4.65
N GLU A 481 11.84 25.98 3.67
CA GLU A 481 11.70 26.27 2.25
C GLU A 481 10.49 25.54 1.66
N THR A 482 10.08 25.94 0.45
CA THR A 482 8.89 25.39 -0.20
C THR A 482 9.17 24.05 -0.88
N ILE A 483 8.28 23.07 -0.68
CA ILE A 483 8.25 21.84 -1.49
C ILE A 483 7.50 22.13 -2.79
N ASP A 484 8.17 21.99 -3.93
CA ASP A 484 7.53 22.15 -5.25
C ASP A 484 6.63 20.95 -5.59
N ARG A 485 5.32 21.16 -5.43
CA ARG A 485 4.29 20.13 -5.64
C ARG A 485 3.14 20.64 -6.50
N GLU A 486 2.83 19.87 -7.53
CA GLU A 486 1.65 20.12 -8.37
C GLU A 486 0.35 19.67 -7.69
N ALA A 487 0.31 18.42 -7.20
CA ALA A 487 -0.89 17.82 -6.62
C ALA A 487 -0.58 16.59 -5.74
N ILE A 488 -1.56 16.19 -4.93
CA ILE A 488 -1.62 14.88 -4.26
C ILE A 488 -2.93 14.20 -4.67
N TYR A 489 -2.89 12.88 -4.89
CA TYR A 489 -4.03 12.11 -5.38
C TYR A 489 -4.36 10.92 -4.47
N TRP A 490 -5.63 10.57 -4.42
CA TRP A 490 -6.12 9.40 -3.69
C TRP A 490 -7.18 8.65 -4.49
N GLU A 491 -7.14 7.32 -4.34
CA GLU A 491 -8.27 6.45 -4.62
C GLU A 491 -8.20 5.24 -3.67
N HIS A 492 -9.31 4.86 -3.06
CA HIS A 492 -9.45 3.60 -2.34
C HIS A 492 -10.91 3.15 -2.26
N GLU A 493 -11.20 1.96 -2.76
CA GLU A 493 -12.54 1.34 -2.75
C GLU A 493 -13.64 2.26 -3.34
N GLY A 494 -13.28 3.10 -4.31
CA GLY A 494 -14.16 4.05 -4.96
C GLY A 494 -14.21 5.41 -4.27
N ASN A 495 -13.65 5.58 -3.08
CA ASN A 495 -13.42 6.91 -2.54
C ASN A 495 -12.29 7.58 -3.31
N ARG A 496 -12.45 8.83 -3.74
CA ARG A 496 -11.47 9.51 -4.61
C ARG A 496 -11.24 10.96 -4.19
N ALA A 497 -9.99 11.40 -4.27
CA ALA A 497 -9.64 12.80 -3.99
C ALA A 497 -8.42 13.29 -4.78
N ILE A 498 -8.35 14.61 -4.92
CA ILE A 498 -7.17 15.35 -5.38
C ILE A 498 -7.03 16.61 -4.53
N ARG A 499 -5.79 16.97 -4.19
CA ARG A 499 -5.43 18.25 -3.56
C ARG A 499 -4.46 19.01 -4.46
N VAL A 500 -4.76 20.29 -4.72
CA VAL A 500 -3.91 21.25 -5.43
C VAL A 500 -3.84 22.55 -4.62
N GLY A 501 -2.68 22.83 -4.02
CA GLY A 501 -2.56 23.90 -3.04
C GLY A 501 -3.52 23.69 -1.86
N ASP A 502 -4.37 24.68 -1.59
CA ASP A 502 -5.39 24.60 -0.54
C ASP A 502 -6.71 24.00 -1.00
N TRP A 503 -6.90 23.79 -2.31
CA TRP A 503 -8.14 23.20 -2.83
C TRP A 503 -8.09 21.69 -2.79
N LYS A 504 -9.13 21.08 -2.22
CA LYS A 504 -9.35 19.63 -2.24
C LYS A 504 -10.69 19.31 -2.90
N LEU A 505 -10.66 18.40 -3.86
CA LEU A 505 -11.85 17.77 -4.44
C LEU A 505 -11.94 16.35 -3.89
N VAL A 506 -13.09 15.94 -3.37
CA VAL A 506 -13.28 14.63 -2.75
C VAL A 506 -14.68 14.07 -3.06
N ALA A 507 -14.81 12.75 -3.14
CA ALA A 507 -16.10 12.08 -3.23
C ALA A 507 -16.06 10.73 -2.51
N THR A 508 -17.17 10.37 -1.88
CA THR A 508 -17.41 9.01 -1.41
C THR A 508 -17.95 8.13 -2.54
N SER A 509 -17.44 6.91 -2.67
CA SER A 509 -17.90 5.91 -3.66
C SER A 509 -17.74 6.29 -5.15
N GLU A 510 -17.94 5.29 -6.00
CA GLU A 510 -17.79 5.46 -7.44
C GLU A 510 -18.77 6.47 -8.06
N LYS A 511 -19.99 6.52 -7.54
CA LYS A 511 -21.07 7.35 -8.08
C LYS A 511 -21.31 8.60 -7.24
N GLY A 512 -20.48 8.85 -6.23
CA GLY A 512 -20.60 10.04 -5.40
C GLY A 512 -20.41 11.31 -6.21
N ALA A 513 -21.18 12.33 -5.85
CA ALA A 513 -20.94 13.68 -6.31
C ALA A 513 -19.60 14.18 -5.78
N TRP A 514 -18.92 15.02 -6.55
CA TRP A 514 -17.74 15.72 -6.08
C TRP A 514 -18.13 16.82 -5.10
N GLU A 515 -17.45 16.83 -3.96
CA GLU A 515 -17.43 17.90 -2.98
C GLU A 515 -16.12 18.69 -3.12
N LEU A 516 -16.17 20.00 -2.94
CA LEU A 516 -15.01 20.89 -3.05
C LEU A 516 -14.80 21.67 -1.75
N TYR A 517 -13.56 21.66 -1.25
CA TYR A 517 -13.19 22.33 0.00
C TYR A 517 -11.95 23.22 -0.19
N ASP A 518 -11.93 24.36 0.51
CA ASP A 518 -10.76 25.21 0.72
C ASP A 518 -10.15 24.87 2.08
N LEU A 519 -9.12 24.04 2.10
CA LEU A 519 -8.53 23.47 3.32
C LEU A 519 -7.83 24.52 4.19
N ALA A 520 -7.50 25.69 3.67
CA ALA A 520 -7.00 26.78 4.51
C ALA A 520 -8.09 27.30 5.46
N LYS A 521 -9.35 27.28 5.01
CA LYS A 521 -10.51 27.78 5.78
C LYS A 521 -11.34 26.69 6.43
N ASP A 522 -11.34 25.50 5.86
CA ASP A 522 -12.17 24.38 6.29
C ASP A 522 -11.47 23.04 5.97
N ARG A 523 -10.42 22.73 6.73
CA ARG A 523 -9.81 21.40 6.67
C ARG A 523 -10.70 20.32 7.29
N THR A 524 -11.74 20.70 8.01
CA THR A 524 -12.70 19.77 8.60
C THR A 524 -13.70 19.23 7.58
N GLU A 525 -13.76 19.82 6.38
CA GLU A 525 -14.59 19.40 5.24
C GLU A 525 -16.10 19.51 5.56
N MET A 526 -16.51 20.63 6.16
CA MET A 526 -17.88 20.88 6.61
C MET A 526 -18.72 21.65 5.59
N HIS A 527 -18.09 22.49 4.76
CA HIS A 527 -18.77 23.42 3.87
C HIS A 527 -18.44 23.15 2.40
N ASP A 528 -19.25 22.32 1.74
CA ASP A 528 -19.07 22.01 0.31
C ASP A 528 -19.27 23.26 -0.58
N LEU A 529 -18.24 23.57 -1.35
CA LEU A 529 -18.16 24.70 -2.27
C LEU A 529 -18.39 24.32 -3.74
N ALA A 530 -18.70 23.07 -4.06
CA ALA A 530 -18.79 22.57 -5.43
C ALA A 530 -19.78 23.37 -6.29
N ASN A 531 -20.96 23.70 -5.73
CA ASN A 531 -21.98 24.50 -6.43
C ASN A 531 -21.58 25.97 -6.62
N LYS A 532 -20.66 26.50 -5.80
CA LYS A 532 -20.18 27.88 -5.88
C LYS A 532 -18.99 28.03 -6.84
N HIS A 533 -18.23 26.96 -7.06
CA HIS A 533 -17.04 26.94 -7.92
C HIS A 533 -17.04 25.76 -8.90
N PRO A 534 -18.06 25.63 -9.78
CA PRO A 534 -18.18 24.49 -10.70
C PRO A 534 -17.01 24.40 -11.70
N GLU A 535 -16.38 25.51 -12.05
CA GLU A 535 -15.18 25.56 -12.87
C GLU A 535 -13.98 24.91 -12.18
N LYS A 536 -13.81 25.14 -10.87
CA LYS A 536 -12.74 24.53 -10.08
C LYS A 536 -12.97 23.03 -9.93
N VAL A 537 -14.22 22.61 -9.72
CA VAL A 537 -14.61 21.19 -9.71
C VAL A 537 -14.21 20.52 -11.02
N LYS A 538 -14.57 21.12 -12.17
CA LYS A 538 -14.24 20.57 -13.49
C LYS A 538 -12.73 20.47 -13.71
N GLU A 539 -11.97 21.49 -13.32
CA GLU A 539 -10.51 21.52 -13.42
C GLU A 539 -9.87 20.38 -12.61
N LEU A 540 -10.21 20.27 -11.33
CA LEU A 540 -9.64 19.27 -10.44
C LEU A 540 -10.08 17.85 -10.80
N ALA A 541 -11.33 17.66 -11.21
CA ALA A 541 -11.82 16.37 -11.71
C ALA A 541 -11.03 15.92 -12.96
N ALA A 542 -10.76 16.83 -13.90
CA ALA A 542 -9.96 16.49 -15.09
C ALA A 542 -8.51 16.10 -14.73
N LYS A 543 -7.89 16.77 -13.76
CA LYS A 543 -6.57 16.37 -13.23
C LYS A 543 -6.63 14.99 -12.56
N TRP A 544 -7.68 14.73 -11.77
CA TRP A 544 -7.88 13.43 -11.14
C TRP A 544 -8.08 12.32 -12.19
N ASP A 545 -8.87 12.55 -13.24
CA ASP A 545 -9.08 11.58 -14.32
C ASP A 545 -7.77 11.24 -15.06
N ALA A 546 -6.94 12.24 -15.31
CA ALA A 546 -5.61 12.05 -15.90
C ALA A 546 -4.70 11.20 -15.00
N TYR A 547 -4.72 11.47 -13.69
CA TYR A 547 -4.06 10.63 -12.69
C TYR A 547 -4.61 9.20 -12.69
N ALA A 548 -5.92 9.02 -12.61
CA ALA A 548 -6.55 7.71 -12.52
C ALA A 548 -6.18 6.82 -13.72
N LYS A 549 -6.08 7.42 -14.92
CA LYS A 549 -5.60 6.75 -16.13
C LYS A 549 -4.12 6.35 -16.04
N ARG A 550 -3.23 7.29 -15.67
CA ARG A 550 -1.78 7.03 -15.65
C ARG A 550 -1.33 6.13 -14.48
N ALA A 551 -2.10 6.09 -13.40
CA ALA A 551 -1.77 5.36 -12.18
C ALA A 551 -2.38 3.95 -12.12
N ASN A 552 -3.10 3.49 -13.16
CA ASN A 552 -3.80 2.20 -13.18
C ASN A 552 -4.95 2.07 -12.15
N VAL A 553 -5.65 3.18 -11.88
CA VAL A 553 -6.92 3.17 -11.12
C VAL A 553 -8.08 2.70 -12.01
N LEU A 554 -8.05 3.07 -13.30
CA LEU A 554 -9.07 2.68 -14.27
C LEU A 554 -8.85 1.26 -14.82
N PRO A 555 -9.92 0.51 -15.16
CA PRO A 555 -11.32 0.90 -15.08
C PRO A 555 -11.79 0.98 -13.63
N TYR A 556 -12.64 1.97 -13.38
CA TYR A 556 -13.17 2.20 -12.05
C TYR A 556 -14.04 1.01 -11.59
N GLY A 557 -13.95 0.66 -10.31
CA GLY A 557 -14.51 -0.58 -9.79
C GLY A 557 -13.65 -1.83 -10.09
N GLY A 558 -12.49 -1.68 -10.74
CA GLY A 558 -11.58 -2.79 -11.05
C GLY A 558 -11.11 -3.59 -9.82
N TRP A 559 -11.12 -2.96 -8.63
CA TRP A 559 -10.86 -3.66 -7.38
C TRP A 559 -11.94 -4.67 -7.01
N ARG A 560 -13.17 -4.62 -7.53
CA ARG A 560 -14.18 -5.67 -7.23
C ARG A 560 -13.77 -7.05 -7.73
N GLY A 561 -12.73 -7.11 -8.57
CA GLY A 561 -12.19 -8.33 -9.14
C GLY A 561 -13.14 -8.98 -10.13
N ASN A 562 -12.70 -10.08 -10.73
CA ASN A 562 -13.55 -10.93 -11.56
C ASN A 562 -14.49 -11.78 -10.67
N SER A 563 -15.54 -11.19 -10.11
CA SER A 563 -16.67 -11.98 -9.63
C SER A 563 -17.64 -12.25 -10.78
N ASP A 564 -17.37 -13.32 -11.54
CA ASP A 564 -18.30 -13.82 -12.56
C ASP A 564 -19.63 -14.30 -11.94
N ALA A 565 -19.69 -14.45 -10.61
CA ALA A 565 -20.83 -14.96 -9.85
C ALA A 565 -22.13 -14.12 -10.00
N SER A 566 -22.05 -12.85 -10.41
CA SER A 566 -23.22 -11.99 -10.62
C SER A 566 -23.29 -11.34 -12.02
N ALA A 567 -22.28 -11.52 -12.86
CA ALA A 567 -22.19 -10.83 -14.15
C ALA A 567 -22.98 -11.57 -15.26
N SER A 568 -23.91 -10.86 -15.90
CA SER A 568 -24.63 -11.38 -17.08
C SER A 568 -23.85 -11.04 -18.36
N PHE A 569 -23.00 -11.96 -18.82
CA PHE A 569 -22.26 -11.81 -20.08
C PHE A 569 -23.13 -12.09 -21.32
N SER A 570 -22.71 -11.52 -22.45
CA SER A 570 -23.32 -11.77 -23.76
C SER A 570 -23.44 -13.27 -24.07
N LYS A 571 -24.66 -13.70 -24.41
CA LYS A 571 -24.96 -15.07 -24.87
C LYS A 571 -24.73 -15.24 -26.37
N LYS A 572 -24.42 -14.16 -27.10
CA LYS A 572 -24.17 -14.20 -28.54
C LYS A 572 -22.91 -15.02 -28.80
N ARG A 573 -22.96 -15.82 -29.86
CA ARG A 573 -21.80 -16.60 -30.34
C ARG A 573 -21.20 -16.04 -31.62
N ARG A 574 -21.88 -15.10 -32.25
CA ARG A 574 -21.44 -14.43 -33.47
C ARG A 574 -21.51 -12.92 -33.26
N PHE A 575 -20.44 -12.25 -33.62
CA PHE A 575 -20.29 -10.81 -33.53
C PHE A 575 -19.83 -10.30 -34.89
N SER A 576 -20.45 -9.22 -35.35
CA SER A 576 -20.06 -8.45 -36.52
C SER A 576 -19.90 -7.02 -36.03
N LEU A 577 -18.67 -6.51 -36.09
CA LEU A 577 -18.26 -5.26 -35.49
C LEU A 577 -17.71 -4.33 -36.57
N ASP A 578 -17.96 -3.03 -36.40
CA ASP A 578 -17.38 -1.99 -37.25
C ASP A 578 -15.87 -1.82 -36.97
N GLY A 579 -15.14 -1.21 -37.91
CA GLY A 579 -13.68 -1.07 -37.89
C GLY A 579 -13.08 -0.23 -36.75
N ASP A 580 -13.90 0.35 -35.88
CA ASP A 580 -13.50 1.13 -34.71
C ASP A 580 -14.29 0.78 -33.43
N ALA A 581 -15.01 -0.35 -33.44
CA ALA A 581 -15.86 -0.77 -32.34
C ALA A 581 -15.11 -0.92 -31.00
N ALA A 582 -15.79 -0.53 -29.91
CA ALA A 582 -15.37 -0.77 -28.55
C ALA A 582 -16.55 -1.32 -27.74
N LEU A 583 -16.39 -2.50 -27.13
CA LEU A 583 -17.43 -3.17 -26.34
C LEU A 583 -17.03 -3.19 -24.87
N SER A 584 -18.02 -3.03 -23.97
CA SER A 584 -17.79 -3.31 -22.55
C SER A 584 -17.51 -4.81 -22.33
N ARG A 585 -17.01 -5.16 -21.15
CA ARG A 585 -16.80 -6.56 -20.73
C ARG A 585 -18.05 -7.43 -20.94
N GLU A 586 -19.22 -6.92 -20.55
CA GLU A 586 -20.51 -7.63 -20.59
C GLU A 586 -21.01 -7.81 -22.03
N GLN A 587 -20.73 -6.85 -22.90
CA GLN A 587 -21.12 -6.84 -24.30
C GLN A 587 -20.19 -7.66 -25.20
N SER A 588 -18.95 -7.86 -24.75
CA SER A 588 -17.90 -8.56 -25.49
C SER A 588 -18.18 -10.06 -25.67
N PRO A 589 -17.53 -10.73 -26.64
CA PRO A 589 -17.60 -12.19 -26.78
C PRO A 589 -17.19 -12.90 -25.49
N ASN A 590 -18.07 -13.75 -24.95
CA ASN A 590 -17.74 -14.53 -23.77
C ASN A 590 -16.82 -15.72 -24.13
N ILE A 591 -15.51 -15.48 -24.04
CA ILE A 591 -14.47 -16.46 -24.38
C ILE A 591 -14.12 -17.41 -23.23
N ALA A 592 -14.76 -17.27 -22.06
CA ALA A 592 -14.48 -18.12 -20.90
C ALA A 592 -14.67 -19.60 -21.24
N LYS A 593 -13.57 -20.36 -21.15
CA LYS A 593 -13.46 -21.80 -21.45
C LYS A 593 -13.92 -22.16 -22.87
N ARG A 594 -13.85 -21.21 -23.81
CA ARG A 594 -14.32 -21.36 -25.19
C ARG A 594 -13.24 -20.98 -26.19
N GLY A 595 -13.15 -21.78 -27.25
CA GLY A 595 -12.39 -21.41 -28.44
C GLY A 595 -13.17 -20.38 -29.28
N PHE A 596 -12.48 -19.72 -30.19
CA PHE A 596 -13.08 -18.78 -31.12
C PHE A 596 -12.24 -18.63 -32.39
N THR A 597 -12.88 -18.11 -33.43
CA THR A 597 -12.22 -17.62 -34.64
C THR A 597 -12.56 -16.14 -34.80
N VAL A 598 -11.56 -15.35 -35.18
CA VAL A 598 -11.71 -13.95 -35.53
C VAL A 598 -11.20 -13.71 -36.95
N ALA A 599 -11.91 -12.89 -37.72
CA ALA A 599 -11.51 -12.42 -39.03
C ALA A 599 -11.68 -10.91 -39.12
N VAL A 600 -10.64 -10.23 -39.60
CA VAL A 600 -10.56 -8.77 -39.76
C VAL A 600 -10.46 -8.46 -41.24
N THR A 601 -11.40 -7.68 -41.77
CA THR A 601 -11.39 -7.21 -43.16
C THR A 601 -10.76 -5.82 -43.23
N ILE A 602 -9.77 -5.67 -44.10
CA ILE A 602 -8.93 -4.48 -44.20
C ILE A 602 -9.22 -3.78 -45.53
N VAL A 603 -9.58 -2.50 -45.48
CA VAL A 603 -9.83 -1.66 -46.66
C VAL A 603 -8.64 -0.76 -47.01
N LYS A 604 -7.82 -0.41 -46.02
CA LYS A 604 -6.52 0.22 -46.25
C LYS A 604 -5.46 -0.59 -45.52
N PRO A 605 -4.50 -1.20 -46.24
CA PRO A 605 -3.42 -1.96 -45.64
C PRO A 605 -2.61 -1.11 -44.66
N GLY A 606 -2.11 -1.78 -43.62
CA GLY A 606 -1.24 -1.23 -42.60
C GLY A 606 -0.08 -2.18 -42.33
N ARG A 607 0.95 -1.68 -41.64
CA ARG A 607 2.12 -2.47 -41.22
C ARG A 607 2.28 -2.54 -39.71
N ASN A 608 1.62 -1.64 -38.98
CA ASN A 608 1.76 -1.52 -37.53
C ASN A 608 0.42 -1.24 -36.85
N GLY A 609 0.24 -1.85 -35.69
CA GLY A 609 -0.85 -1.57 -34.77
C GLY A 609 -1.82 -2.74 -34.57
N VAL A 610 -2.70 -2.58 -33.60
CA VAL A 610 -3.66 -3.58 -33.16
C VAL A 610 -4.83 -3.67 -34.13
N LEU A 611 -5.14 -4.87 -34.59
CA LEU A 611 -6.31 -5.11 -35.43
C LEU A 611 -7.55 -5.30 -34.56
N VAL A 612 -7.45 -6.15 -33.54
CA VAL A 612 -8.50 -6.34 -32.53
C VAL A 612 -7.90 -6.95 -31.27
N SER A 613 -8.34 -6.45 -30.12
CA SER A 613 -7.91 -6.89 -28.78
C SER A 613 -9.13 -7.16 -27.90
N GLN A 614 -9.05 -8.13 -27.00
CA GLN A 614 -10.01 -8.30 -25.92
C GLN A 614 -9.32 -8.79 -24.66
N GLY A 615 -9.54 -8.10 -23.56
CA GLY A 615 -8.96 -8.44 -22.26
C GLY A 615 -7.69 -7.64 -21.96
N GLY A 616 -6.89 -8.16 -21.04
CA GLY A 616 -5.68 -7.46 -20.61
C GLY A 616 -4.58 -8.31 -20.03
N ALA A 617 -3.67 -7.67 -19.29
CA ALA A 617 -2.41 -8.25 -18.81
C ALA A 617 -2.51 -9.52 -17.95
N ALA A 618 -3.71 -9.91 -17.49
CA ALA A 618 -3.95 -11.19 -16.82
C ALA A 618 -4.62 -12.25 -17.72
N ARG A 619 -5.57 -11.87 -18.56
CA ARG A 619 -6.33 -12.78 -19.44
C ARG A 619 -6.80 -11.99 -20.65
N GLY A 620 -6.62 -12.53 -21.84
CA GLY A 620 -7.05 -11.84 -23.05
C GLY A 620 -6.40 -12.40 -24.30
N TRP A 621 -6.66 -11.76 -25.42
CA TRP A 621 -6.03 -12.07 -26.69
C TRP A 621 -5.96 -10.82 -27.56
N VAL A 622 -4.95 -10.78 -28.43
CA VAL A 622 -4.80 -9.70 -29.40
C VAL A 622 -4.29 -10.23 -30.74
N LEU A 623 -4.84 -9.68 -31.81
CA LEU A 623 -4.37 -9.83 -33.17
C LEU A 623 -3.85 -8.46 -33.64
N TYR A 624 -2.59 -8.38 -34.04
CA TYR A 624 -1.93 -7.12 -34.39
C TYR A 624 -0.87 -7.28 -35.48
N GLN A 625 -0.45 -6.17 -36.09
CA GLN A 625 0.68 -6.12 -37.00
C GLN A 625 1.84 -5.33 -36.40
N GLN A 626 3.06 -5.77 -36.71
CA GLN A 626 4.28 -5.06 -36.35
C GLN A 626 5.33 -5.29 -37.42
N ASP A 627 5.84 -4.20 -38.01
CA ASP A 627 6.81 -4.22 -39.10
C ASP A 627 6.39 -5.04 -40.33
N GLY A 628 5.07 -5.23 -40.52
CA GLY A 628 4.50 -6.06 -41.58
C GLY A 628 4.40 -7.56 -41.26
N THR A 629 4.80 -7.99 -40.05
CA THR A 629 4.45 -9.31 -39.52
C THR A 629 3.04 -9.28 -38.93
N VAL A 630 2.34 -10.42 -38.93
CA VAL A 630 1.05 -10.57 -38.26
C VAL A 630 1.25 -11.44 -37.02
N ASN A 631 0.71 -10.97 -35.90
CA ASN A 631 0.93 -11.54 -34.58
C ASN A 631 -0.40 -11.85 -33.91
N PHE A 632 -0.54 -13.05 -33.36
CA PHE A 632 -1.67 -13.48 -32.54
C PHE A 632 -1.18 -13.94 -31.18
N LEU A 633 -1.52 -13.19 -30.14
CA LEU A 633 -1.15 -13.50 -28.76
C LEU A 633 -2.38 -13.85 -27.95
N VAL A 634 -2.29 -14.93 -27.17
CA VAL A 634 -3.29 -15.33 -26.17
C VAL A 634 -2.63 -15.38 -24.81
N ARG A 635 -3.33 -14.83 -23.80
CA ARG A 635 -2.91 -14.80 -22.40
C ARG A 635 -3.95 -15.46 -21.50
N ASN A 636 -3.48 -16.32 -20.62
CA ASN A 636 -4.30 -16.95 -19.59
C ASN A 636 -3.50 -17.05 -18.28
N LYS A 637 -3.77 -16.12 -17.37
CA LYS A 637 -3.03 -15.87 -16.13
C LYS A 637 -1.55 -15.57 -16.41
N ASP A 638 -0.67 -16.40 -15.88
CA ASP A 638 0.79 -16.37 -15.98
C ASP A 638 1.33 -16.97 -17.29
N ARG A 639 0.47 -17.59 -18.11
CA ARG A 639 0.86 -18.20 -19.38
C ARG A 639 0.48 -17.33 -20.57
N THR A 640 1.40 -17.23 -21.53
CA THR A 640 1.21 -16.56 -22.81
C THR A 640 1.61 -17.46 -23.97
N ARG A 641 0.98 -17.27 -25.13
CA ARG A 641 1.36 -17.89 -26.39
C ARG A 641 1.24 -16.88 -27.52
N LEU A 642 2.36 -16.62 -28.19
CA LEU A 642 2.45 -15.76 -29.37
C LEU A 642 2.67 -16.63 -30.62
N LEU A 643 1.89 -16.37 -31.67
CA LEU A 643 2.15 -16.85 -33.03
C LEU A 643 2.47 -15.64 -33.91
N SER A 644 3.59 -15.70 -34.63
CA SER A 644 4.04 -14.64 -35.52
C SER A 644 4.25 -15.20 -36.93
N SER A 645 3.74 -14.52 -37.95
CA SER A 645 4.06 -14.83 -39.35
C SER A 645 5.43 -14.28 -39.74
N ALA A 646 5.96 -14.75 -40.87
CA ALA A 646 6.95 -13.96 -41.62
C ALA A 646 6.31 -12.63 -42.10
N PRO A 647 7.11 -11.59 -42.41
CA PRO A 647 6.59 -10.36 -43.01
C PRO A 647 5.77 -10.67 -44.27
N LEU A 648 4.61 -10.04 -44.40
CA LEU A 648 3.72 -10.28 -45.53
C LEU A 648 4.33 -9.75 -46.82
N ALA A 649 4.34 -10.59 -47.86
CA ALA A 649 4.84 -10.24 -49.19
C ALA A 649 3.84 -9.42 -50.02
N ALA A 650 2.56 -9.46 -49.65
CA ALA A 650 1.48 -8.73 -50.31
C ALA A 650 0.55 -8.11 -49.26
N GLU A 651 -0.17 -7.06 -49.66
CA GLU A 651 -1.12 -6.38 -48.81
C GLU A 651 -2.35 -7.26 -48.54
N PRO A 652 -2.65 -7.57 -47.27
CA PRO A 652 -3.73 -8.50 -46.93
C PRO A 652 -5.10 -7.82 -47.05
N LYS A 653 -6.09 -8.55 -47.60
CA LYS A 653 -7.50 -8.12 -47.54
C LYS A 653 -8.20 -8.63 -46.29
N THR A 654 -7.81 -9.80 -45.80
CA THR A 654 -8.34 -10.41 -44.60
C THR A 654 -7.25 -11.05 -43.77
N ILE A 655 -7.25 -10.77 -42.47
CA ILE A 655 -6.39 -11.42 -41.48
C ILE A 655 -7.27 -12.13 -40.47
N SER A 656 -6.98 -13.39 -40.16
CA SER A 656 -7.76 -14.17 -39.22
C SER A 656 -6.90 -14.98 -38.26
N ALA A 657 -7.44 -15.24 -37.08
CA ALA A 657 -6.82 -16.06 -36.07
C ALA A 657 -7.84 -17.01 -35.43
N THR A 658 -7.38 -18.17 -34.98
CA THR A 658 -8.22 -19.17 -34.28
C THR A 658 -7.54 -19.64 -33.01
N LEU A 659 -8.32 -19.71 -31.93
CA LEU A 659 -8.00 -20.41 -30.70
C LEU A 659 -8.98 -21.59 -30.53
N SER A 660 -8.47 -22.81 -30.43
CA SER A 660 -9.28 -23.99 -30.13
C SER A 660 -8.57 -24.94 -29.16
N LYS A 661 -9.27 -26.00 -28.74
CA LYS A 661 -8.66 -27.07 -27.92
C LYS A 661 -7.63 -27.89 -28.69
N GLN A 662 -7.55 -27.72 -30.02
CA GLN A 662 -6.65 -28.48 -30.89
C GLN A 662 -5.47 -27.65 -31.37
N GLN A 663 -5.67 -26.35 -31.64
CA GLN A 663 -4.62 -25.51 -32.22
C GLN A 663 -4.82 -24.01 -31.96
N LEU A 664 -3.72 -23.28 -32.15
CA LEU A 664 -3.74 -21.86 -32.51
C LEU A 664 -3.35 -21.76 -33.98
N ALA A 665 -4.04 -20.92 -34.73
CA ALA A 665 -3.74 -20.71 -36.15
C ALA A 665 -3.86 -19.24 -36.53
N LEU A 666 -3.01 -18.82 -37.45
CA LEU A 666 -3.00 -17.50 -38.05
C LEU A 666 -3.07 -17.64 -39.58
N SER A 667 -4.00 -16.95 -40.21
CA SER A 667 -4.25 -17.04 -41.65
C SER A 667 -4.43 -15.66 -42.27
N VAL A 668 -3.97 -15.52 -43.51
CA VAL A 668 -4.14 -14.31 -44.34
C VAL A 668 -4.79 -14.72 -45.64
N ASP A 669 -5.84 -13.99 -46.04
CA ASP A 669 -6.62 -14.22 -47.26
C ASP A 669 -7.04 -15.70 -47.44
N GLY A 670 -7.43 -16.33 -46.33
CA GLY A 670 -7.86 -17.73 -46.27
C GLY A 670 -6.73 -18.77 -46.24
N LYS A 671 -5.46 -18.38 -46.37
CA LYS A 671 -4.30 -19.28 -46.28
C LYS A 671 -3.68 -19.24 -44.89
N THR A 672 -3.60 -20.40 -44.22
CA THR A 672 -2.89 -20.54 -42.94
C THR A 672 -1.39 -20.29 -43.15
N LEU A 673 -0.85 -19.32 -42.42
CA LEU A 673 0.58 -18.98 -42.45
C LEU A 673 1.34 -19.73 -41.36
N VAL A 674 0.79 -19.76 -40.15
CA VAL A 674 1.41 -20.38 -38.97
C VAL A 674 0.33 -21.05 -38.13
N ALA A 675 0.61 -22.24 -37.64
CA ALA A 675 -0.22 -22.93 -36.66
C ALA A 675 0.66 -23.58 -35.60
N SER A 676 0.12 -23.74 -34.39
CA SER A 676 0.77 -24.51 -33.33
C SER A 676 -0.26 -25.37 -32.59
N PRO A 677 0.18 -26.40 -31.84
CA PRO A 677 -0.70 -27.11 -30.92
C PRO A 677 -1.46 -26.14 -30.00
N ALA A 678 -2.60 -26.61 -29.49
CA ALA A 678 -3.47 -25.80 -28.64
C ALA A 678 -2.74 -25.18 -27.45
N PHE A 679 -3.08 -23.93 -27.19
CA PHE A 679 -2.91 -23.29 -25.91
C PHE A 679 -4.13 -23.60 -25.04
N GLU A 680 -4.00 -23.43 -23.73
CA GLU A 680 -5.16 -23.54 -22.85
C GLU A 680 -6.20 -22.46 -23.18
N LEU A 681 -7.48 -22.84 -23.24
CA LEU A 681 -8.56 -21.86 -23.38
C LEU A 681 -8.54 -20.89 -22.20
N VAL A 682 -8.91 -19.64 -22.45
CA VAL A 682 -8.97 -18.61 -21.40
C VAL A 682 -9.95 -19.06 -20.32
N GLY A 683 -9.51 -19.22 -19.07
CA GLY A 683 -10.31 -19.92 -18.05
C GLY A 683 -11.55 -19.17 -17.57
N GLU A 684 -11.56 -17.84 -17.70
CA GLU A 684 -12.59 -16.91 -17.22
C GLU A 684 -12.76 -15.75 -18.20
N MET A 685 -13.85 -15.00 -18.08
CA MET A 685 -14.06 -13.82 -18.91
C MET A 685 -13.03 -12.74 -18.56
N PRO A 686 -12.27 -12.19 -19.53
CA PRO A 686 -11.36 -11.08 -19.28
C PRO A 686 -12.04 -9.89 -18.59
N VAL A 687 -11.25 -9.11 -17.82
CA VAL A 687 -11.74 -7.88 -17.14
C VAL A 687 -12.07 -6.82 -18.19
N ASP A 688 -11.14 -6.58 -19.10
CA ASP A 688 -11.28 -5.58 -20.13
C ASP A 688 -12.12 -6.10 -21.31
N GLY A 689 -12.88 -5.19 -21.90
CA GLY A 689 -13.71 -5.46 -23.07
C GLY A 689 -12.91 -5.59 -24.37
N LEU A 690 -13.61 -5.56 -25.49
CA LEU A 690 -13.02 -5.70 -26.83
C LEU A 690 -12.85 -4.34 -27.50
N GLU A 691 -11.70 -4.10 -28.13
CA GLU A 691 -11.43 -2.91 -28.96
C GLU A 691 -10.92 -3.31 -30.35
N VAL A 692 -11.39 -2.60 -31.38
CA VAL A 692 -10.93 -2.74 -32.77
C VAL A 692 -9.99 -1.57 -33.11
N GLY A 693 -8.87 -1.88 -33.75
CA GLY A 693 -7.90 -0.88 -34.21
C GLY A 693 -6.95 -0.33 -33.15
N ARG A 694 -7.09 -0.75 -31.88
CA ARG A 694 -6.31 -0.25 -30.72
C ARG A 694 -6.37 -1.21 -29.54
N ASP A 695 -5.51 -0.98 -28.55
CA ASP A 695 -5.50 -1.67 -27.26
C ASP A 695 -5.22 -0.63 -26.15
N THR A 696 -6.27 0.10 -25.77
CA THR A 696 -6.21 1.17 -24.75
C THR A 696 -6.52 0.65 -23.35
N LYS A 697 -7.03 -0.58 -23.26
CA LYS A 697 -7.25 -1.30 -22.01
C LYS A 697 -5.96 -2.03 -21.63
N GLY A 698 -5.89 -2.73 -20.50
CA GLY A 698 -4.60 -3.19 -19.97
C GLY A 698 -3.81 -3.98 -21.02
N VAL A 699 -2.72 -3.42 -21.57
CA VAL A 699 -2.09 -3.91 -22.80
C VAL A 699 -1.83 -5.43 -22.79
N ILE A 700 -2.27 -6.13 -23.84
CA ILE A 700 -2.22 -7.60 -23.92
C ILE A 700 -0.87 -8.08 -24.46
N GLY A 701 -0.41 -7.44 -25.54
CA GLY A 701 0.80 -7.80 -26.29
C GLY A 701 2.07 -7.10 -25.84
N ASP A 702 3.20 -7.46 -26.46
CA ASP A 702 4.53 -6.93 -26.14
C ASP A 702 4.87 -5.65 -26.93
N TYR A 703 3.89 -4.76 -27.09
CA TYR A 703 4.01 -3.46 -27.75
C TYR A 703 3.63 -2.33 -26.79
N ALA A 704 4.02 -1.09 -27.11
CA ALA A 704 3.59 0.08 -26.36
C ALA A 704 2.14 0.46 -26.73
N GLY A 705 1.20 0.31 -25.79
CA GLY A 705 -0.19 0.74 -25.97
C GLY A 705 -0.31 2.27 -26.19
N PRO A 706 -1.35 2.75 -26.90
CA PRO A 706 -2.52 2.02 -27.39
C PRO A 706 -2.33 1.32 -28.75
N PHE A 707 -1.12 1.41 -29.30
CA PHE A 707 -0.68 0.84 -30.59
C PHE A 707 -1.74 0.89 -31.71
N PRO A 708 -2.18 2.09 -32.13
CA PRO A 708 -3.25 2.23 -33.11
C PRO A 708 -2.83 1.70 -34.48
N PHE A 709 -3.77 1.05 -35.18
CA PHE A 709 -3.52 0.56 -36.53
C PHE A 709 -3.30 1.69 -37.55
N ASP A 710 -2.21 1.61 -38.32
CA ASP A 710 -1.82 2.60 -39.33
C ASP A 710 -2.56 2.45 -40.68
N GLY A 711 -3.35 1.39 -40.83
CA GLY A 711 -4.28 1.15 -41.94
C GLY A 711 -5.72 1.57 -41.63
N LYS A 712 -6.69 0.89 -42.26
CA LYS A 712 -8.13 1.06 -42.02
C LYS A 712 -8.84 -0.29 -42.07
N ILE A 713 -9.49 -0.64 -40.97
CA ILE A 713 -10.32 -1.83 -40.82
C ILE A 713 -11.74 -1.48 -41.28
N GLU A 714 -12.37 -2.38 -42.02
CA GLU A 714 -13.78 -2.25 -42.42
C GLU A 714 -14.68 -2.92 -41.39
N SER A 715 -14.39 -4.17 -41.05
CA SER A 715 -15.18 -4.94 -40.10
C SER A 715 -14.39 -6.05 -39.43
N VAL A 716 -14.90 -6.51 -38.30
CA VAL A 716 -14.40 -7.68 -37.58
C VAL A 716 -15.54 -8.67 -37.34
N ALA A 717 -15.32 -9.93 -37.72
CA ALA A 717 -16.23 -11.04 -37.44
C ALA A 717 -15.61 -11.98 -36.40
N ILE A 718 -16.37 -12.30 -35.35
CA ILE A 718 -15.95 -13.25 -34.31
C ILE A 718 -17.00 -14.33 -34.14
N GLU A 719 -16.56 -15.59 -34.17
CA GLU A 719 -17.41 -16.76 -33.91
C GLU A 719 -16.84 -17.62 -32.77
N LEU A 720 -17.65 -17.82 -31.73
CA LEU A 720 -17.30 -18.65 -30.58
C LEU A 720 -17.63 -20.13 -30.84
N ALA A 721 -16.77 -21.03 -30.38
CA ALA A 721 -16.99 -22.47 -30.39
C ALA A 721 -18.26 -22.87 -29.62
N ARG A 722 -18.77 -24.08 -29.89
CA ARG A 722 -19.94 -24.65 -29.21
C ARG A 722 -19.59 -25.10 -27.80
#